data_AF-F9G1L4-F1
#
_entry.id   AF-F9G1L4-F1
#
_cell.length_a   1.000
_cell.length_b   1.000
_cell.length_c   1.000
_cell.angle_alpha   90.00
_cell.angle_beta   90.00
_cell.angle_gamma   90.00
#
_symmetry.space_group_name_H-M   'P 1'
#
loop_
_entity.id
_entity.type
_entity.pdbx_description
1 polymer ?
#
loop_
_entity_poly.entity_id
_entity_poly.type
_entity_poly.pdbx_seq_one_letter_code
_entity_poly.pdbx_strand_id
1 'polypeptide(L)'
;MSRLGLTRYEVKACKACQSSKRKCTKQQPKCRRCDLRGLDCLYEPLPNNFVYQATQNCGGQASQLAAFPEAQLLQSGQDDSWSELVDIEVESHMGHQSTPGTISLEDLKVAWFLDPDSWRTVPIQESNRAHLTTDMIRGLLYQTRDWLSDWTRSGSNVFVHHELYRNSLPDCISDAFTTLSSYLSRTPETNEMVLRIAEQNAERLLVSEDGRRTAGDTLNSLSRVQALLVYCTIRLLDGDLRQRHKAEQHLQTLQDWTKEMMNDALKATNNGDMIMKNHLTNVSPQYFTLPLLLGQFSPGQLLWHSWVLSESIRRTWCVSMGLQSGYELLKTESGPCYGTLPITTRKGLWEARSAFTWTKMCAESNIGFMCRNDHEKVMMDMEPGDIDDFALSLWKTIMYDMARQWILNDQQGFETSLKYETNVPIPSQDELGPNDVLVKLNAASLNYRDLVIAASAQFGPITPPMVPLCDGAGSVEAIGCSVKDYKPGDRVVTFPAPNVVVERGSDADVNMSDVPTMLGLGTKGTLRTHGVFSEGALVHAPESVDWLQAATLPVTWITAWNALSELGKDQVGPHTWILVQGTGGVSVAMLQLASSLGLTVVATTSSQEKAEKLKGLGATHVVNYRENSTGWGKEARSLTPNGAGFDMIVDIGGNETLKQSLEAVRPYGSIQVVGAVAQDTQVVPMMGALMFTCTIRGFLMGSHNQYKELVRYIDEKKLKPVYDNAVFELADAKEAYRKLKEQKHFAKVVIRIDHD
;
A
#
# COMPACT_ATOMS: atom_id res chain seq x y z
N MET A 1 -30.33 -1.59 -4.16
CA MET A 1 -30.57 -3.04 -4.23
C MET A 1 -29.34 -3.69 -4.85
N SER A 2 -28.62 -4.41 -4.00
CA SER A 2 -27.26 -4.91 -4.13
C SER A 2 -27.18 -6.27 -4.83
N ARG A 3 -26.23 -6.41 -5.77
CA ARG A 3 -25.63 -7.70 -6.14
C ARG A 3 -24.14 -7.49 -6.46
N LEU A 4 -23.32 -7.59 -5.41
CA LEU A 4 -21.89 -7.82 -5.53
C LEU A 4 -21.67 -9.33 -5.66
N GLY A 5 -21.06 -9.74 -6.78
CA GLY A 5 -20.65 -11.11 -7.02
C GLY A 5 -19.31 -11.38 -6.33
N LEU A 6 -19.33 -12.24 -5.31
CA LEU A 6 -18.13 -12.87 -4.75
C LEU A 6 -17.79 -14.10 -5.59
N THR A 7 -16.64 -14.08 -6.25
CA THR A 7 -16.06 -15.23 -6.95
C THR A 7 -15.56 -16.25 -5.94
N ARG A 8 -16.42 -17.21 -5.57
CA ARG A 8 -16.01 -18.50 -4.98
C ARG A 8 -15.08 -19.22 -5.96
N TYR A 9 -13.90 -19.68 -5.52
CA TYR A 9 -13.26 -20.83 -6.15
C TYR A 9 -14.01 -22.10 -5.73
N GLU A 10 -15.25 -22.24 -6.23
CA GLU A 10 -15.99 -23.50 -6.19
C GLU A 10 -15.33 -24.49 -7.15
N VAL A 11 -15.05 -25.72 -6.69
CA VAL A 11 -14.72 -26.84 -7.56
C VAL A 11 -15.82 -26.97 -8.63
N LYS A 12 -15.52 -26.58 -9.87
CA LYS A 12 -16.55 -26.35 -10.91
C LYS A 12 -17.18 -27.64 -11.44
N ALA A 13 -16.54 -28.79 -11.24
CA ALA A 13 -17.02 -30.10 -11.68
C ALA A 13 -16.38 -31.22 -10.85
N CYS A 14 -17.06 -32.37 -10.69
CA CYS A 14 -16.43 -33.57 -10.14
C CYS A 14 -15.30 -34.08 -11.07
N LYS A 15 -14.36 -34.85 -10.54
CA LYS A 15 -13.18 -35.37 -11.24
C LYS A 15 -13.53 -36.07 -12.55
N ALA A 16 -14.56 -36.92 -12.54
CA ALA A 16 -15.02 -37.64 -13.73
C ALA A 16 -15.62 -36.71 -14.81
N CYS A 17 -16.27 -35.61 -14.43
CA CYS A 17 -16.77 -34.63 -15.39
C CYS A 17 -15.67 -33.70 -15.91
N GLN A 18 -14.72 -33.34 -15.06
CA GLN A 18 -13.57 -32.53 -15.42
C GLN A 18 -12.64 -33.26 -16.39
N SER A 19 -12.27 -34.52 -16.09
CA SER A 19 -11.38 -35.32 -16.95
C SER A 19 -11.96 -35.57 -18.34
N SER A 20 -13.28 -35.74 -18.42
CA SER A 20 -13.99 -35.93 -19.69
C SER A 20 -14.45 -34.62 -20.35
N LYS A 21 -14.08 -33.46 -19.80
CA LYS A 21 -14.44 -32.11 -20.29
C LYS A 21 -15.95 -31.93 -20.53
N ARG A 22 -16.78 -32.49 -19.65
CA ARG A 22 -18.25 -32.38 -19.71
C ARG A 22 -18.80 -31.56 -18.55
N LYS A 23 -19.95 -30.92 -18.79
CA LYS A 23 -20.64 -30.11 -17.78
C LYS A 23 -21.15 -30.99 -16.65
N CYS A 24 -20.76 -30.68 -15.41
CA CYS A 24 -21.20 -31.35 -14.20
C CYS A 24 -22.46 -30.67 -13.64
N THR A 25 -23.44 -31.44 -13.16
CA THR A 25 -24.66 -30.88 -12.56
C THR A 25 -24.53 -30.54 -11.08
N LYS A 26 -23.38 -30.83 -10.44
CA LYS A 26 -23.07 -30.47 -9.05
C LYS A 26 -24.03 -31.03 -7.97
N GLN A 27 -24.82 -32.07 -8.28
CA GLN A 27 -25.64 -32.75 -7.28
C GLN A 27 -24.77 -33.68 -6.42
N GLN A 28 -25.06 -33.75 -5.11
CA GLN A 28 -24.48 -34.70 -4.17
C GLN A 28 -25.52 -35.79 -3.83
N PRO A 29 -25.10 -37.05 -3.64
CA PRO A 29 -23.73 -37.57 -3.64
C PRO A 29 -23.12 -37.80 -5.04
N LYS A 30 -23.93 -37.84 -6.10
CA LYS A 30 -23.46 -37.97 -7.50
C LYS A 30 -24.12 -36.95 -8.41
N CYS A 31 -23.37 -36.39 -9.36
CA CYS A 31 -23.97 -35.58 -10.41
C CYS A 31 -24.76 -36.45 -11.38
N ARG A 32 -25.85 -35.92 -11.94
CA ARG A 32 -26.77 -36.63 -12.84
C ARG A 32 -26.08 -37.39 -13.97
N ARG A 33 -25.00 -36.82 -14.53
CA ARG A 33 -24.23 -37.49 -15.58
C ARG A 33 -23.47 -38.70 -15.05
N CYS A 34 -22.79 -38.57 -13.92
CA CYS A 34 -22.07 -39.67 -13.32
C CYS A 34 -23.03 -40.77 -12.87
N ASP A 35 -24.19 -40.38 -12.34
CA ASP A 35 -25.26 -41.31 -11.95
C ASP A 35 -25.79 -42.12 -13.14
N LEU A 36 -26.18 -41.44 -14.22
CA LEU A 36 -26.66 -42.10 -15.46
C LEU A 36 -25.62 -42.97 -16.17
N ARG A 37 -24.33 -42.72 -15.92
CA ARG A 37 -23.21 -43.42 -16.59
C ARG A 37 -22.53 -44.43 -15.67
N GLY A 38 -23.00 -44.60 -14.43
CA GLY A 38 -22.35 -45.45 -13.43
C GLY A 38 -20.90 -45.03 -13.13
N LEU A 39 -20.57 -43.75 -13.25
CA LEU A 39 -19.22 -43.23 -13.01
C LEU A 39 -19.05 -42.82 -11.55
N ASP A 40 -17.83 -42.99 -11.04
CA ASP A 40 -17.45 -42.50 -9.73
C ASP A 40 -17.39 -40.97 -9.70
N CYS A 41 -18.08 -40.35 -8.73
CA CYS A 41 -18.37 -38.92 -8.74
C CYS A 41 -17.73 -38.22 -7.53
N LEU A 42 -16.42 -38.06 -7.58
CA LEU A 42 -15.64 -37.46 -6.50
C LEU A 42 -15.42 -35.96 -6.72
N TYR A 43 -15.63 -35.16 -5.67
CA TYR A 43 -15.22 -33.77 -5.59
C TYR A 43 -14.07 -33.71 -4.57
N GLU A 44 -12.85 -33.40 -5.01
CA GLU A 44 -11.70 -33.31 -4.09
C GLU A 44 -11.69 -31.92 -3.40
N PRO A 45 -11.54 -31.84 -2.06
CA PRO A 45 -11.19 -30.60 -1.40
C PRO A 45 -9.76 -30.18 -1.76
N LEU A 46 -9.48 -28.88 -1.79
CA LEU A 46 -8.12 -28.36 -2.01
C LEU A 46 -7.22 -28.79 -0.84
N PRO A 47 -6.01 -29.33 -1.09
CA PRO A 47 -5.10 -29.71 -0.01
C PRO A 47 -4.56 -28.47 0.74
N ASN A 48 -4.52 -28.56 2.07
CA ASN A 48 -3.82 -27.60 2.94
C ASN A 48 -2.30 -27.76 2.74
N ASN A 49 -1.70 -26.96 1.86
CA ASN A 49 -0.30 -27.12 1.44
C ASN A 49 0.74 -26.39 2.31
N PHE A 50 0.44 -26.04 3.57
CA PHE A 50 1.44 -25.42 4.45
C PHE A 50 1.88 -26.35 5.57
N VAL A 51 3.09 -26.90 5.43
CA VAL A 51 3.77 -27.70 6.46
C VAL A 51 4.78 -26.80 7.17
N TYR A 52 4.60 -26.58 8.47
CA TYR A 52 5.67 -26.07 9.32
C TYR A 52 6.77 -27.15 9.37
N GLN A 53 7.81 -26.99 8.55
CA GLN A 53 9.03 -27.78 8.69
C GLN A 53 9.89 -27.12 9.76
N ALA A 54 9.83 -27.63 10.99
CA ALA A 54 10.89 -27.39 11.96
C ALA A 54 12.23 -27.74 11.27
N THR A 55 13.15 -26.78 11.28
CA THR A 55 14.41 -26.74 10.53
C THR A 55 15.08 -28.09 10.26
N GLN A 56 15.43 -28.34 9.00
CA GLN A 56 16.21 -29.47 8.47
C GLN A 56 17.66 -29.54 9.02
N ASN A 57 17.86 -29.75 10.32
CA ASN A 57 19.21 -29.97 10.87
C ASN A 57 19.34 -31.18 11.81
N CYS A 58 18.36 -32.09 11.85
CA CYS A 58 18.53 -33.43 12.42
C CYS A 58 17.86 -34.44 11.49
N GLY A 59 18.60 -35.47 11.05
CA GLY A 59 18.18 -36.43 10.03
C GLY A 59 17.05 -37.38 10.45
N GLY A 60 15.83 -36.86 10.62
CA GLY A 60 14.59 -37.61 10.80
C GLY A 60 13.55 -37.21 9.74
N GLN A 61 12.80 -38.18 9.23
CA GLN A 61 11.77 -37.99 8.19
C GLN A 61 10.70 -36.96 8.63
N ALA A 62 10.39 -36.01 7.75
CA ALA A 62 9.31 -35.03 7.93
C ALA A 62 7.94 -35.72 7.85
N SER A 63 7.11 -35.60 8.90
CA SER A 63 5.71 -35.99 8.86
C SER A 63 4.84 -34.86 8.28
N GLN A 64 3.98 -35.19 7.31
CA GLN A 64 2.95 -34.29 6.79
C GLN A 64 1.96 -33.93 7.91
N LEU A 65 1.58 -32.65 8.02
CA LEU A 65 0.46 -32.24 8.88
C LEU A 65 -0.82 -32.89 8.34
N ALA A 66 -1.48 -33.73 9.14
CA ALA A 66 -2.72 -34.38 8.74
C ALA A 66 -3.87 -33.38 8.70
N ALA A 67 -4.61 -33.34 7.58
CA ALA A 67 -5.90 -32.67 7.52
C ALA A 67 -6.91 -33.40 8.41
N PHE A 68 -7.82 -32.65 9.06
CA PHE A 68 -8.95 -33.26 9.77
C PHE A 68 -9.80 -34.10 8.79
N PRO A 69 -10.29 -35.28 9.20
CA PRO A 69 -11.20 -36.08 8.37
C PRO A 69 -12.46 -35.30 7.98
N GLU A 70 -12.96 -35.58 6.77
CA GLU A 70 -14.01 -34.87 6.05
C GLU A 70 -15.34 -34.70 6.82
N ALA A 71 -16.07 -33.63 6.49
CA ALA A 71 -17.37 -33.24 7.07
C ALA A 71 -18.54 -34.18 6.71
N GLN A 72 -18.57 -35.40 7.26
CA GLN A 72 -19.70 -36.33 7.09
C GLN A 72 -20.60 -36.53 8.33
N LEU A 73 -20.36 -35.84 9.45
CA LEU A 73 -21.22 -35.93 10.66
C LEU A 73 -22.32 -34.87 10.72
N LEU A 74 -23.06 -34.69 9.61
CA LEU A 74 -24.25 -33.84 9.56
C LEU A 74 -25.51 -34.63 9.23
N GLN A 75 -25.79 -35.70 9.98
CA GLN A 75 -27.15 -36.22 10.14
C GLN A 75 -27.34 -36.87 11.52
N SER A 76 -27.81 -36.09 12.49
CA SER A 76 -28.88 -36.47 13.42
C SER A 76 -29.04 -35.38 14.49
N GLY A 77 -30.17 -34.70 14.46
CA GLY A 77 -30.78 -34.17 15.66
C GLY A 77 -31.80 -35.18 16.18
N GLN A 78 -32.10 -35.11 17.49
CA GLN A 78 -33.04 -35.94 18.29
C GLN A 78 -32.47 -37.33 18.62
N ASP A 79 -32.49 -37.87 19.85
CA ASP A 79 -33.43 -37.76 20.98
C ASP A 79 -32.73 -38.11 22.33
N ASP A 80 -33.34 -37.69 23.44
CA ASP A 80 -33.03 -38.09 24.83
C ASP A 80 -33.31 -39.59 25.10
N SER A 81 -32.41 -40.30 25.81
CA SER A 81 -32.74 -41.38 26.79
C SER A 81 -31.51 -42.21 27.19
N TRP A 82 -31.30 -42.36 28.50
CA TRP A 82 -30.36 -43.29 29.15
C TRP A 82 -30.97 -44.70 29.30
N SER A 83 -30.22 -45.79 29.02
CA SER A 83 -30.32 -47.07 29.76
C SER A 83 -29.44 -48.22 29.19
N GLU A 84 -28.76 -48.91 30.12
CA GLU A 84 -28.37 -50.36 30.16
C GLU A 84 -27.21 -50.87 29.27
N LEU A 85 -26.05 -51.23 29.88
CA LEU A 85 -25.55 -52.60 30.21
C LEU A 85 -25.17 -53.42 28.95
N VAL A 86 -23.97 -54.00 28.78
CA VAL A 86 -23.37 -55.14 29.53
C VAL A 86 -21.87 -55.30 29.13
N ASP A 87 -21.07 -55.80 30.07
CA ASP A 87 -19.68 -56.28 29.96
C ASP A 87 -19.36 -57.24 28.78
N ILE A 88 -18.10 -57.23 28.31
CA ILE A 88 -17.31 -58.44 27.94
C ILE A 88 -15.81 -58.08 27.96
N GLU A 89 -15.04 -59.01 28.54
CA GLU A 89 -13.59 -58.98 28.75
C GLU A 89 -12.74 -59.05 27.48
N VAL A 90 -11.47 -58.66 27.69
CA VAL A 90 -10.35 -58.46 26.78
C VAL A 90 -9.94 -59.71 26.00
N GLU A 91 -9.73 -59.56 24.68
CA GLU A 91 -8.65 -60.25 23.96
C GLU A 91 -7.97 -59.31 22.96
N SER A 92 -6.64 -59.29 23.03
CA SER A 92 -5.73 -58.56 22.15
C SER A 92 -5.66 -59.19 20.76
N HIS A 93 -5.76 -58.41 19.69
CA HIS A 93 -4.79 -58.38 18.58
C HIS A 93 -5.25 -57.45 17.44
N MET A 94 -4.31 -56.61 16.99
CA MET A 94 -4.18 -55.90 15.71
C MET A 94 -5.44 -55.64 14.85
N GLY A 95 -5.73 -54.33 14.70
CA GLY A 95 -6.55 -53.80 13.61
C GLY A 95 -7.46 -52.67 14.08
N HIS A 96 -6.96 -51.43 14.16
CA HIS A 96 -7.84 -50.29 14.42
C HIS A 96 -8.65 -49.95 13.17
N GLN A 97 -9.81 -50.60 13.05
CA GLN A 97 -10.97 -50.02 12.39
C GLN A 97 -11.60 -49.03 13.39
N SER A 98 -11.36 -47.74 13.20
CA SER A 98 -12.03 -46.69 13.96
C SER A 98 -13.46 -46.51 13.42
N THR A 99 -14.43 -46.60 14.30
CA THR A 99 -15.83 -46.22 14.07
C THR A 99 -15.92 -44.72 13.75
N PRO A 100 -16.70 -44.31 12.74
CA PRO A 100 -16.85 -42.90 12.38
C PRO A 100 -17.74 -42.19 13.41
N GLY A 101 -17.18 -41.28 14.22
CA GLY A 101 -17.98 -40.46 15.15
C GLY A 101 -17.29 -39.93 16.40
N THR A 102 -16.10 -40.41 16.77
CA THR A 102 -15.48 -40.08 18.07
C THR A 102 -14.03 -39.64 17.89
N ILE A 103 -13.73 -38.39 18.21
CA ILE A 103 -12.36 -37.87 18.34
C ILE A 103 -11.72 -38.57 19.56
N SER A 104 -10.64 -39.31 19.34
CA SER A 104 -9.85 -40.02 20.36
C SER A 104 -8.97 -39.05 21.16
N LEU A 105 -8.55 -39.42 22.37
CA LEU A 105 -7.52 -38.70 23.13
C LEU A 105 -6.17 -38.63 22.38
N GLU A 106 -5.96 -39.55 21.43
CA GLU A 106 -4.81 -39.53 20.53
C GLU A 106 -4.92 -38.41 19.50
N ASP A 107 -6.12 -38.03 19.04
CA ASP A 107 -6.32 -36.92 18.10
C ASP A 107 -6.00 -35.56 18.73
N LEU A 108 -6.19 -35.43 20.06
CA LEU A 108 -5.76 -34.24 20.83
C LEU A 108 -4.23 -34.08 20.86
N LYS A 109 -3.45 -35.16 20.65
CA LYS A 109 -1.98 -35.10 20.60
C LYS A 109 -1.43 -34.74 19.21
N VAL A 110 -2.27 -34.70 18.17
CA VAL A 110 -1.85 -34.43 16.76
C VAL A 110 -2.27 -33.02 16.30
N ALA A 111 -2.80 -32.18 17.20
CA ALA A 111 -3.14 -30.81 16.85
C ALA A 111 -1.86 -30.00 16.57
N TRP A 112 -1.80 -29.33 15.41
CA TRP A 112 -0.62 -28.57 14.95
C TRP A 112 -0.13 -27.51 15.96
N PHE A 113 -1.03 -26.95 16.79
CA PHE A 113 -0.70 -25.96 17.83
C PHE A 113 -0.29 -26.58 19.17
N LEU A 114 -0.37 -27.90 19.30
CA LEU A 114 0.12 -28.67 20.45
C LEU A 114 1.40 -29.45 20.08
N ASP A 115 2.00 -29.15 18.93
CA ASP A 115 3.34 -29.63 18.61
C ASP A 115 4.35 -28.95 19.55
N PRO A 116 5.24 -29.68 20.25
CA PRO A 116 6.27 -29.09 21.10
C PRO A 116 7.16 -28.06 20.39
N ASP A 117 7.42 -28.24 19.09
CA ASP A 117 8.21 -27.31 18.29
C ASP A 117 7.48 -26.01 18.00
N SER A 118 6.14 -25.98 18.10
CA SER A 118 5.32 -24.77 17.97
C SER A 118 5.53 -23.75 19.09
N TRP A 119 6.26 -24.12 20.15
CA TRP A 119 6.63 -23.26 21.29
C TRP A 119 8.05 -22.73 21.21
N ARG A 120 8.84 -23.14 20.20
CA ARG A 120 10.22 -22.68 20.05
C ARG A 120 10.27 -21.33 19.34
N THR A 121 11.06 -20.41 19.88
CA THR A 121 11.32 -19.14 19.23
C THR A 121 12.30 -19.33 18.07
N VAL A 122 12.00 -18.71 16.93
CA VAL A 122 12.82 -18.74 15.73
C VAL A 122 13.64 -17.44 15.65
N PRO A 123 14.97 -17.50 15.51
CA PRO A 123 15.80 -16.31 15.34
C PRO A 123 15.42 -15.48 14.10
N ILE A 124 15.57 -14.16 14.18
CA ILE A 124 15.42 -13.27 13.01
C ILE A 124 16.74 -13.26 12.24
N GLN A 125 16.72 -13.62 10.94
CA GLN A 125 17.91 -13.66 10.09
C GLN A 125 18.42 -12.24 9.78
N GLU A 126 19.75 -12.08 9.69
CA GLU A 126 20.41 -10.76 9.55
C GLU A 126 20.06 -9.99 8.27
N SER A 127 19.62 -10.68 7.20
CA SER A 127 19.19 -10.04 5.95
C SER A 127 17.88 -9.26 6.06
N ASN A 128 17.14 -9.42 7.17
CA ASN A 128 15.85 -8.77 7.44
C ASN A 128 15.93 -7.67 8.54
N ARG A 129 17.10 -7.04 8.76
CA ARG A 129 17.20 -5.91 9.68
C ARG A 129 16.43 -4.70 9.11
N ALA A 130 15.17 -4.54 9.51
CA ALA A 130 14.42 -3.33 9.25
C ALA A 130 15.07 -2.14 9.98
N HIS A 131 15.29 -1.03 9.27
CA HIS A 131 15.64 0.25 9.88
C HIS A 131 14.39 0.82 10.56
N LEU A 132 14.27 0.58 11.87
CA LEU A 132 13.15 1.08 12.67
C LEU A 132 13.39 2.54 13.02
N THR A 133 12.54 3.45 12.54
CA THR A 133 12.58 4.87 12.95
C THR A 133 11.95 5.06 14.33
N THR A 134 12.32 6.14 15.02
CA THR A 134 11.73 6.52 16.31
C THR A 134 10.21 6.60 16.26
N ASP A 135 9.64 7.10 15.17
CA ASP A 135 8.19 7.23 15.00
C ASP A 135 7.50 5.87 14.81
N MET A 136 8.13 4.94 14.08
CA MET A 136 7.62 3.56 13.96
C MET A 136 7.59 2.86 15.32
N ILE A 137 8.65 3.01 16.11
CA ILE A 137 8.74 2.41 17.44
C ILE A 137 7.70 3.03 18.37
N ARG A 138 7.53 4.35 18.33
CA ARG A 138 6.50 5.06 19.09
C ARG A 138 5.09 4.62 18.66
N GLY A 139 4.87 4.43 17.36
CA GLY A 139 3.65 3.87 16.79
C GLY A 139 3.32 2.49 17.34
N LEU A 140 4.31 1.59 17.44
CA LEU A 140 4.13 0.26 18.06
C LEU A 140 3.70 0.34 19.53
N LEU A 141 4.30 1.27 20.30
CA LEU A 141 3.94 1.47 21.70
C LEU A 141 2.50 1.99 21.85
N TYR A 142 2.09 2.95 21.01
CA TYR A 142 0.71 3.44 21.00
C TYR A 142 -0.28 2.39 20.50
N GLN A 143 0.08 1.58 19.50
CA GLN A 143 -0.73 0.48 19.02
C GLN A 143 -1.03 -0.53 20.15
N THR A 144 -0.06 -0.77 21.03
CA THR A 144 -0.27 -1.62 22.22
C THR A 144 -1.32 -1.02 23.16
N ARG A 145 -1.29 0.29 23.39
CA ARG A 145 -2.34 1.00 24.16
C ARG A 145 -3.70 0.90 23.48
N ASP A 146 -3.76 1.01 22.17
CA ASP A 146 -5.01 0.95 21.43
C ASP A 146 -5.64 -0.47 21.50
N TRP A 147 -4.83 -1.53 21.44
CA TRP A 147 -5.30 -2.90 21.71
C TRP A 147 -5.81 -3.10 23.14
N LEU A 148 -5.18 -2.46 24.12
CA LEU A 148 -5.69 -2.44 25.49
C LEU A 148 -7.03 -1.69 25.56
N SER A 149 -7.18 -0.60 24.83
CA SER A 149 -8.46 0.12 24.71
C SER A 149 -9.57 -0.77 24.15
N ASP A 150 -9.29 -1.53 23.10
CA ASP A 150 -10.23 -2.48 22.49
C ASP A 150 -10.74 -3.53 23.50
N TRP A 151 -9.89 -3.94 24.45
CA TRP A 151 -10.26 -4.87 25.51
C TRP A 151 -11.38 -4.31 26.40
N THR A 152 -11.25 -3.07 26.86
CA THR A 152 -12.29 -2.43 27.69
C THR A 152 -13.58 -2.14 26.91
N ARG A 153 -13.47 -1.89 25.61
CA ARG A 153 -14.62 -1.58 24.74
C ARG A 153 -15.43 -2.82 24.34
N SER A 154 -14.76 -3.96 24.11
CA SER A 154 -15.39 -5.14 23.50
C SER A 154 -15.31 -6.42 24.34
N GLY A 155 -14.61 -6.40 25.48
CA GLY A 155 -14.35 -7.58 26.30
C GLY A 155 -13.27 -8.52 25.74
N SER A 156 -12.67 -8.15 24.60
CA SER A 156 -11.57 -8.90 23.96
C SER A 156 -10.63 -7.97 23.20
N ASN A 157 -9.44 -8.43 22.87
CA ASN A 157 -8.54 -7.73 21.96
C ASN A 157 -7.70 -8.73 21.16
N VAL A 158 -6.62 -8.27 20.55
CA VAL A 158 -5.77 -9.10 19.69
C VAL A 158 -5.02 -10.22 20.43
N PHE A 159 -4.89 -10.18 21.76
CA PHE A 159 -4.18 -11.20 22.56
C PHE A 159 -4.97 -11.73 23.77
N VAL A 160 -6.13 -11.15 24.07
CA VAL A 160 -7.13 -11.63 25.03
C VAL A 160 -8.39 -12.02 24.28
N HIS A 161 -8.58 -13.32 24.04
CA HIS A 161 -9.75 -13.83 23.33
C HIS A 161 -11.03 -13.70 24.17
N HIS A 162 -12.18 -13.48 23.53
CA HIS A 162 -13.47 -13.28 24.21
C HIS A 162 -13.93 -14.48 25.06
N GLU A 163 -13.45 -15.69 24.74
CA GLU A 163 -13.73 -16.92 25.50
C GLU A 163 -12.69 -17.23 26.59
N LEU A 164 -11.56 -16.52 26.66
CA LEU A 164 -10.43 -16.89 27.54
C LEU A 164 -10.79 -16.83 29.03
N TYR A 165 -11.47 -15.76 29.44
CA TYR A 165 -11.86 -15.53 30.85
C TYR A 165 -13.37 -15.60 31.07
N ARG A 166 -14.11 -16.21 30.13
CA ARG A 166 -15.58 -16.22 30.17
C ARG A 166 -16.14 -16.97 31.38
N ASN A 167 -15.50 -18.09 31.73
CA ASN A 167 -15.97 -18.97 32.81
C ASN A 167 -15.23 -18.75 34.14
N SER A 168 -13.97 -18.31 34.08
CA SER A 168 -13.13 -18.05 35.25
C SER A 168 -12.31 -16.78 34.98
N LEU A 169 -12.53 -15.75 35.81
CA LEU A 169 -11.84 -14.45 35.72
C LEU A 169 -10.90 -14.31 36.93
N PRO A 170 -9.57 -14.44 36.74
CA PRO A 170 -8.61 -14.27 37.83
C PRO A 170 -8.66 -12.86 38.43
N ASP A 171 -8.42 -12.76 39.75
CA ASP A 171 -8.45 -11.48 40.48
C ASP A 171 -7.46 -10.46 39.88
N CYS A 172 -6.26 -10.92 39.50
CA CYS A 172 -5.26 -10.07 38.86
C CYS A 172 -5.73 -9.48 37.51
N ILE A 173 -6.56 -10.19 36.75
CA ILE A 173 -7.15 -9.72 35.49
C ILE A 173 -8.30 -8.77 35.76
N SER A 174 -9.14 -9.05 36.76
CA SER A 174 -10.20 -8.13 37.20
C SER A 174 -9.62 -6.77 37.64
N ASP A 175 -8.55 -6.79 38.44
CA ASP A 175 -7.83 -5.61 38.88
C ASP A 175 -7.20 -4.85 37.68
N ALA A 176 -6.57 -5.57 36.75
CA ALA A 176 -5.95 -4.98 35.56
C ALA A 176 -6.99 -4.33 34.64
N PHE A 177 -8.11 -5.01 34.39
CA PHE A 177 -9.21 -4.51 33.56
C PHE A 177 -9.84 -3.25 34.16
N THR A 178 -10.08 -3.23 35.47
CA THR A 178 -10.64 -2.08 36.20
C THR A 178 -9.67 -0.90 36.20
N THR A 179 -8.38 -1.17 36.42
CA THR A 179 -7.32 -0.15 36.36
C THR A 179 -7.23 0.46 34.96
N LEU A 180 -7.24 -0.37 33.92
CA LEU A 180 -7.18 0.07 32.53
C LEU A 180 -8.42 0.89 32.12
N SER A 181 -9.61 0.47 32.54
CA SER A 181 -10.85 1.22 32.30
C SER A 181 -10.82 2.60 32.96
N SER A 182 -10.32 2.67 34.20
CA SER A 182 -10.11 3.93 34.92
C SER A 182 -9.06 4.81 34.22
N TYR A 183 -8.00 4.20 33.69
CA TYR A 183 -6.96 4.89 32.93
C TYR A 183 -7.48 5.49 31.63
N LEU A 184 -8.29 4.76 30.86
CA LEU A 184 -8.83 5.24 29.59
C LEU A 184 -9.90 6.32 29.77
N SER A 185 -10.60 6.32 30.90
CA SER A 185 -11.65 7.31 31.23
C SER A 185 -11.16 8.48 32.10
N ARG A 186 -9.85 8.56 32.38
CA ARG A 186 -9.29 9.57 33.27
C ARG A 186 -9.43 10.99 32.72
N THR A 187 -9.51 11.95 33.63
CA THR A 187 -9.49 13.39 33.37
C THR A 187 -8.15 13.98 33.79
N PRO A 188 -7.79 15.20 33.37
CA PRO A 188 -6.60 15.88 33.88
C PRO A 188 -6.53 15.91 35.42
N GLU A 189 -7.68 16.05 36.09
CA GLU A 189 -7.80 16.12 37.54
C GLU A 189 -7.62 14.75 38.22
N THR A 190 -8.01 13.65 37.56
CA THR A 190 -7.91 12.29 38.12
C THR A 190 -6.67 11.52 37.66
N ASN A 191 -5.90 12.06 36.71
CA ASN A 191 -4.76 11.40 36.08
C ASN A 191 -3.74 10.86 37.09
N GLU A 192 -3.30 11.70 38.05
CA GLU A 192 -2.29 11.30 39.04
C GLU A 192 -2.80 10.17 39.95
N MET A 193 -4.06 10.24 40.37
CA MET A 193 -4.67 9.21 41.22
C MET A 193 -4.74 7.86 40.49
N VAL A 194 -5.17 7.86 39.23
CA VAL A 194 -5.29 6.62 38.43
C VAL A 194 -3.92 5.99 38.17
N LEU A 195 -2.91 6.81 37.89
CA LEU A 195 -1.53 6.35 37.73
C LEU A 195 -0.96 5.74 39.02
N ARG A 196 -1.26 6.31 40.19
CA ARG A 196 -0.92 5.71 41.49
C ARG A 196 -1.64 4.38 41.74
N ILE A 197 -2.90 4.25 41.32
CA ILE A 197 -3.65 2.98 41.40
C ILE A 197 -2.95 1.91 40.55
N ALA A 198 -2.54 2.25 39.33
CA ALA A 198 -1.79 1.32 38.47
C ALA A 198 -0.45 0.90 39.09
N GLU A 199 0.26 1.81 39.76
CA GLU A 199 1.48 1.50 40.51
C GLU A 199 1.20 0.54 41.67
N GLN A 200 0.20 0.82 42.51
CA GLN A 200 -0.15 -0.01 43.66
C GLN A 200 -0.63 -1.41 43.28
N ASN A 201 -1.45 -1.53 42.24
CA ASN A 201 -1.94 -2.83 41.77
C ASN A 201 -0.81 -3.66 41.14
N ALA A 202 0.15 -3.02 40.47
CA ALA A 202 1.36 -3.71 40.01
C ALA A 202 2.19 -4.24 41.19
N GLU A 203 2.42 -3.43 42.23
CA GLU A 203 3.17 -3.88 43.42
C GLU A 203 2.43 -4.99 44.17
N ARG A 204 1.10 -4.91 44.29
CA ARG A 204 0.28 -5.97 44.88
C ARG A 204 0.40 -7.27 44.10
N LEU A 205 0.33 -7.21 42.77
CA LEU A 205 0.47 -8.39 41.91
C LEU A 205 1.78 -9.13 42.20
N LEU A 206 2.90 -8.41 42.34
CA LEU A 206 4.21 -9.00 42.59
C LEU A 206 4.32 -9.73 43.94
N VAL A 207 3.48 -9.40 44.93
CA VAL A 207 3.52 -9.98 46.28
C VAL A 207 2.38 -10.98 46.54
N SER A 208 1.30 -10.88 45.76
CA SER A 208 0.08 -11.71 45.86
C SER A 208 0.32 -13.20 45.57
N GLU A 209 -0.59 -14.06 46.03
CA GLU A 209 -0.59 -15.48 45.63
C GLU A 209 -0.79 -15.65 44.12
N ASP A 210 -1.55 -14.78 43.46
CA ASP A 210 -1.71 -14.75 42.00
C ASP A 210 -0.41 -14.41 41.25
N GLY A 211 0.51 -13.70 41.91
CA GLY A 211 1.86 -13.45 41.41
C GLY A 211 2.83 -14.59 41.66
N ARG A 212 2.52 -15.49 42.60
CA ARG A 212 3.35 -16.66 42.90
C ARG A 212 3.08 -17.75 41.87
N ARG A 213 4.16 -18.32 41.35
CA ARG A 213 4.11 -19.43 40.39
C ARG A 213 3.35 -20.61 40.99
N THR A 214 2.24 -20.98 40.36
CA THR A 214 1.60 -22.29 40.57
C THR A 214 2.06 -23.23 39.46
N ALA A 215 2.97 -24.15 39.80
CA ALA A 215 3.56 -25.06 38.82
C ALA A 215 2.47 -25.90 38.12
N GLY A 216 2.37 -25.78 36.80
CA GLY A 216 1.40 -26.52 35.98
C GLY A 216 0.08 -25.79 35.70
N ASP A 217 -0.09 -24.54 36.17
CA ASP A 217 -1.26 -23.71 35.84
C ASP A 217 -0.94 -22.68 34.75
N THR A 218 -1.16 -23.08 33.50
CA THR A 218 -0.88 -22.24 32.33
C THR A 218 -1.77 -21.00 32.27
N LEU A 219 -3.01 -21.06 32.77
CA LEU A 219 -3.92 -19.91 32.77
C LEU A 219 -3.49 -18.87 33.81
N ASN A 220 -3.07 -19.31 35.00
CA ASN A 220 -2.49 -18.41 36.00
C ASN A 220 -1.22 -17.74 35.44
N SER A 221 -0.31 -18.52 34.86
CA SER A 221 0.91 -18.00 34.22
C SER A 221 0.62 -16.96 33.12
N LEU A 222 -0.40 -17.19 32.28
CA LEU A 222 -0.86 -16.20 31.29
C LEU A 222 -1.45 -14.95 31.94
N SER A 223 -2.32 -15.13 32.94
CA SER A 223 -3.06 -14.04 33.58
C SER A 223 -2.15 -13.02 34.27
N ARG A 224 -1.13 -13.47 35.01
CA ARG A 224 -0.15 -12.59 35.66
C ARG A 224 0.72 -11.83 34.66
N VAL A 225 1.05 -12.44 33.52
CA VAL A 225 1.80 -11.79 32.43
C VAL A 225 0.95 -10.70 31.79
N GLN A 226 -0.31 -10.99 31.45
CA GLN A 226 -1.23 -10.01 30.86
C GLN A 226 -1.52 -8.85 31.82
N ALA A 227 -1.74 -9.12 33.11
CA ALA A 227 -1.95 -8.09 34.11
C ALA A 227 -0.72 -7.18 34.28
N LEU A 228 0.48 -7.76 34.40
CA LEU A 228 1.71 -6.97 34.51
C LEU A 228 2.01 -6.17 33.24
N LEU A 229 1.73 -6.73 32.06
CA LEU A 229 1.84 -6.05 30.77
C LEU A 229 1.00 -4.77 30.75
N VAL A 230 -0.27 -4.83 31.18
CA VAL A 230 -1.16 -3.65 31.29
C VAL A 230 -0.53 -2.56 32.16
N TYR A 231 -0.08 -2.91 33.37
CA TYR A 231 0.49 -1.93 34.29
C TYR A 231 1.81 -1.33 33.79
N CYS A 232 2.63 -2.11 33.07
CA CYS A 232 3.83 -1.62 32.42
C CYS A 232 3.49 -0.66 31.27
N THR A 233 2.56 -1.03 30.37
CA THR A 233 2.16 -0.17 29.25
C THR A 233 1.63 1.20 29.72
N ILE A 234 0.75 1.22 30.73
CA ILE A 234 0.20 2.46 31.32
C ILE A 234 1.34 3.38 31.81
N ARG A 235 2.25 2.84 32.62
CA ARG A 235 3.29 3.63 33.29
C ARG A 235 4.44 4.04 32.37
N LEU A 236 4.80 3.22 31.38
CA LEU A 236 5.85 3.56 30.42
C LEU A 236 5.41 4.71 29.51
N LEU A 237 4.16 4.68 29.04
CA LEU A 237 3.61 5.72 28.17
C LEU A 237 3.35 7.03 28.93
N ASP A 238 2.49 6.97 29.95
CA ASP A 238 1.89 8.17 30.54
C ASP A 238 2.30 8.41 32.01
N GLY A 239 3.18 7.58 32.58
CA GLY A 239 3.70 7.74 33.94
C GLY A 239 4.69 8.90 34.10
N ASP A 240 4.81 9.41 35.32
CA ASP A 240 5.88 10.36 35.67
C ASP A 240 7.28 9.68 35.70
N LEU A 241 8.35 10.45 35.92
CA LEU A 241 9.72 9.93 35.94
C LEU A 241 9.90 8.77 36.92
N ARG A 242 9.28 8.83 38.11
CA ARG A 242 9.38 7.78 39.15
C ARG A 242 8.64 6.52 38.70
N GLN A 243 7.44 6.68 38.15
CA GLN A 243 6.61 5.58 37.70
C GLN A 243 7.22 4.87 36.48
N ARG A 244 7.79 5.63 35.54
CA ARG A 244 8.55 5.06 34.41
C ARG A 244 9.73 4.25 34.94
N HIS A 245 10.53 4.80 35.87
CA HIS A 245 11.65 4.06 36.46
C HIS A 245 11.23 2.74 37.12
N LYS A 246 10.12 2.73 37.89
CA LYS A 246 9.58 1.49 38.45
C LYS A 246 9.05 0.53 37.38
N ALA A 247 8.40 1.04 36.34
CA ALA A 247 7.93 0.21 35.24
C ALA A 247 9.09 -0.44 34.46
N GLU A 248 10.22 0.25 34.31
CA GLU A 248 11.46 -0.30 33.75
C GLU A 248 11.97 -1.48 34.59
N GLN A 249 11.98 -1.37 35.92
CA GLN A 249 12.35 -2.49 36.79
C GLN A 249 11.40 -3.68 36.60
N HIS A 250 10.12 -3.42 36.41
CA HIS A 250 9.12 -4.45 36.15
C HIS A 250 9.19 -5.06 34.74
N LEU A 251 9.84 -4.42 33.76
CA LEU A 251 10.06 -5.02 32.43
C LEU A 251 10.92 -6.29 32.53
N GLN A 252 11.92 -6.31 33.43
CA GLN A 252 12.72 -7.51 33.67
C GLN A 252 11.85 -8.64 34.26
N THR A 253 11.01 -8.32 35.24
CA THR A 253 10.06 -9.30 35.81
C THR A 253 9.07 -9.81 34.76
N LEU A 254 8.54 -8.91 33.93
CA LEU A 254 7.65 -9.25 32.82
C LEU A 254 8.35 -10.19 31.84
N GLN A 255 9.62 -9.95 31.52
CA GLN A 255 10.42 -10.82 30.67
C GLN A 255 10.54 -12.23 31.26
N ASP A 256 10.88 -12.32 32.54
CA ASP A 256 11.10 -13.61 33.22
C ASP A 256 9.79 -14.39 33.36
N TRP A 257 8.69 -13.72 33.74
CA TRP A 257 7.36 -14.33 33.77
C TRP A 257 6.88 -14.76 32.39
N THR A 258 7.23 -14.01 31.33
CA THR A 258 6.91 -14.40 29.94
C THR A 258 7.67 -15.66 29.53
N LYS A 259 8.96 -15.80 29.90
CA LYS A 259 9.73 -17.04 29.68
C LYS A 259 9.16 -18.22 30.47
N GLU A 260 8.79 -17.99 31.72
CA GLU A 260 8.14 -19.01 32.56
C GLU A 260 6.82 -19.48 31.95
N MET A 261 5.96 -18.55 31.50
CA MET A 261 4.70 -18.86 30.83
C MET A 261 4.91 -19.75 29.61
N MET A 262 5.90 -19.46 28.76
CA MET A 262 6.24 -20.30 27.60
C MET A 262 6.72 -21.69 28.00
N ASN A 263 7.55 -21.79 29.05
CA ASN A 263 8.02 -23.08 29.57
C ASN A 263 6.89 -23.92 30.19
N ASP A 264 5.97 -23.28 30.91
CA ASP A 264 4.82 -23.94 31.50
C ASP A 264 3.86 -24.42 30.40
N ALA A 265 3.66 -23.64 29.31
CA ALA A 265 2.90 -24.06 28.14
C ALA A 265 3.52 -25.27 27.42
N LEU A 266 4.84 -25.26 27.21
CA LEU A 266 5.56 -26.41 26.63
C LEU A 266 5.43 -27.67 27.50
N LYS A 267 5.57 -27.53 28.83
CA LYS A 267 5.39 -28.66 29.76
C LYS A 267 3.97 -29.18 29.76
N ALA A 268 2.98 -28.29 29.80
CA ALA A 268 1.58 -28.66 29.70
C ALA A 268 1.29 -29.37 28.37
N THR A 269 1.93 -28.94 27.28
CA THR A 269 1.80 -29.59 25.97
C THR A 269 2.34 -31.02 26.00
N ASN A 270 3.57 -31.20 26.50
CA ASN A 270 4.19 -32.53 26.61
C ASN A 270 3.43 -33.49 27.55
N ASN A 271 2.77 -32.94 28.58
CA ASN A 271 2.00 -33.72 29.55
C ASN A 271 0.55 -33.97 29.11
N GLY A 272 0.10 -33.37 28.00
CA GLY A 272 -1.31 -33.43 27.57
C GLY A 272 -2.27 -32.63 28.45
N ASP A 273 -1.75 -31.67 29.21
CA ASP A 273 -2.46 -30.82 30.17
C ASP A 273 -2.88 -29.45 29.57
N MET A 274 -2.60 -29.19 28.28
CA MET A 274 -2.92 -27.91 27.60
C MET A 274 -4.40 -27.57 27.53
N ILE A 275 -5.24 -28.53 27.90
CA ILE A 275 -6.50 -28.35 28.59
C ILE A 275 -6.54 -29.48 29.60
N MET A 276 -7.01 -29.23 30.82
CA MET A 276 -7.78 -30.19 31.64
C MET A 276 -8.07 -29.66 33.06
N LYS A 277 -7.46 -28.56 33.52
CA LYS A 277 -7.47 -28.25 34.96
C LYS A 277 -8.30 -27.01 35.37
N ASN A 278 -8.24 -25.89 34.64
CA ASN A 278 -8.70 -24.59 35.21
C ASN A 278 -9.61 -23.69 34.33
N HIS A 279 -9.83 -23.99 33.04
CA HIS A 279 -10.47 -23.05 32.10
C HIS A 279 -11.99 -23.27 31.90
N LEU A 280 -12.52 -24.45 32.24
CA LEU A 280 -13.88 -24.86 31.84
C LEU A 280 -14.87 -25.04 33.00
N THR A 281 -14.40 -25.05 34.25
CA THR A 281 -15.27 -25.23 35.42
C THR A 281 -14.79 -24.39 36.61
N ASN A 282 -15.71 -23.91 37.46
CA ASN A 282 -15.44 -23.13 38.68
C ASN A 282 -15.07 -24.01 39.89
N VAL A 283 -14.52 -25.21 39.67
CA VAL A 283 -14.34 -26.23 40.70
C VAL A 283 -12.86 -26.60 40.84
N SER A 284 -12.42 -26.81 42.09
CA SER A 284 -11.02 -27.01 42.47
C SER A 284 -10.36 -28.20 41.73
N PRO A 285 -9.10 -28.08 41.26
CA PRO A 285 -8.43 -29.05 40.38
C PRO A 285 -8.18 -30.45 40.99
N GLN A 286 -8.45 -30.62 42.28
CA GLN A 286 -8.21 -31.84 43.06
C GLN A 286 -9.25 -32.96 42.79
N TYR A 287 -10.31 -32.67 42.01
CA TYR A 287 -11.45 -33.58 41.81
C TYR A 287 -11.78 -33.91 40.34
N PHE A 288 -11.03 -33.40 39.35
CA PHE A 288 -11.35 -33.63 37.93
C PHE A 288 -10.57 -34.78 37.30
N THR A 289 -11.31 -35.65 36.64
CA THR A 289 -10.78 -36.68 35.74
C THR A 289 -11.31 -36.42 34.33
N LEU A 290 -10.52 -36.74 33.30
CA LEU A 290 -10.88 -36.64 31.88
C LEU A 290 -12.30 -37.17 31.52
N PRO A 291 -12.79 -38.28 32.10
CA PRO A 291 -14.17 -38.74 31.90
C PRO A 291 -15.27 -37.74 32.27
N LEU A 292 -15.06 -36.86 33.26
CA LEU A 292 -16.03 -35.84 33.67
C LEU A 292 -16.12 -34.68 32.68
N LEU A 293 -15.00 -34.31 32.05
CA LEU A 293 -14.95 -33.24 31.03
C LEU A 293 -15.62 -33.67 29.72
N LEU A 294 -15.42 -34.93 29.32
CA LEU A 294 -16.08 -35.50 28.13
C LEU A 294 -17.59 -35.70 28.33
N GLY A 295 -18.09 -35.67 29.57
CA GLY A 295 -19.52 -35.64 29.89
C GLY A 295 -20.16 -34.25 29.79
N GLN A 296 -19.37 -33.16 29.74
CA GLN A 296 -19.86 -31.77 29.71
C GLN A 296 -19.52 -31.03 28.41
N PHE A 297 -18.42 -31.37 27.75
CA PHE A 297 -17.93 -30.69 26.56
C PHE A 297 -17.64 -31.69 25.45
N SER A 298 -17.96 -31.32 24.20
CA SER A 298 -17.57 -32.11 23.06
C SER A 298 -16.05 -32.04 22.83
N PRO A 299 -15.42 -33.07 22.23
CA PRO A 299 -13.99 -33.04 21.92
C PRO A 299 -13.58 -31.83 21.07
N GLY A 300 -14.45 -31.37 20.16
CA GLY A 300 -14.21 -30.16 19.37
C GLY A 300 -14.22 -28.87 20.20
N GLN A 301 -15.07 -28.79 21.23
CA GLN A 301 -15.05 -27.66 22.18
C GLN A 301 -13.78 -27.64 23.01
N LEU A 302 -13.36 -28.79 23.52
CA LEU A 302 -12.08 -28.90 24.23
C LEU A 302 -10.94 -28.44 23.31
N LEU A 303 -10.81 -29.01 22.12
CA LEU A 303 -9.74 -28.63 21.20
C LEU A 303 -9.72 -27.13 20.86
N TRP A 304 -10.88 -26.52 20.64
CA TRP A 304 -10.98 -25.07 20.39
C TRP A 304 -10.53 -24.25 21.60
N HIS A 305 -10.93 -24.61 22.83
CA HIS A 305 -10.45 -23.92 24.02
C HIS A 305 -8.93 -24.10 24.23
N SER A 306 -8.34 -25.24 23.82
CA SER A 306 -6.89 -25.47 23.92
C SER A 306 -6.19 -24.53 22.97
N TRP A 307 -6.75 -24.36 21.77
CA TRP A 307 -6.25 -23.41 20.79
C TRP A 307 -6.37 -21.97 21.29
N VAL A 308 -7.52 -21.58 21.86
CA VAL A 308 -7.72 -20.23 22.43
C VAL A 308 -6.66 -19.91 23.48
N LEU A 309 -6.43 -20.83 24.43
CA LEU A 309 -5.40 -20.65 25.45
C LEU A 309 -3.99 -20.60 24.82
N SER A 310 -3.68 -21.54 23.92
CA SER A 310 -2.36 -21.62 23.29
C SER A 310 -2.07 -20.35 22.49
N GLU A 311 -3.00 -19.92 21.66
CA GLU A 311 -2.87 -18.75 20.81
C GLU A 311 -2.83 -17.46 21.64
N SER A 312 -3.60 -17.37 22.74
CA SER A 312 -3.51 -16.24 23.68
C SER A 312 -2.11 -16.13 24.29
N ILE A 313 -1.47 -17.25 24.64
CA ILE A 313 -0.08 -17.28 25.14
C ILE A 313 0.88 -16.77 24.06
N ARG A 314 0.77 -17.26 22.82
CA ARG A 314 1.65 -16.84 21.72
C ARG A 314 1.51 -15.37 21.39
N ARG A 315 0.28 -14.88 21.28
CA ARG A 315 -0.01 -13.47 20.99
C ARG A 315 0.41 -12.56 22.14
N THR A 316 0.20 -12.97 23.39
CA THR A 316 0.69 -12.24 24.58
C THR A 316 2.22 -12.17 24.61
N TRP A 317 2.90 -13.26 24.26
CA TRP A 317 4.36 -13.27 24.12
C TRP A 317 4.84 -12.24 23.09
N CYS A 318 4.22 -12.20 21.89
CA CYS A 318 4.55 -11.24 20.85
C CYS A 318 4.39 -9.79 21.31
N VAL A 319 3.28 -9.46 22.00
CA VAL A 319 3.05 -8.09 22.52
C VAL A 319 4.03 -7.74 23.64
N SER A 320 4.28 -8.66 24.58
CA SER A 320 5.22 -8.46 25.69
C SER A 320 6.64 -8.19 25.21
N MET A 321 7.15 -9.00 24.28
CA MET A 321 8.48 -8.82 23.70
C MET A 321 8.55 -7.57 22.82
N GLY A 322 7.50 -7.26 22.06
CA GLY A 322 7.42 -6.04 21.24
C GLY A 322 7.48 -4.77 22.08
N LEU A 323 6.74 -4.72 23.21
CA LEU A 323 6.78 -3.60 24.15
C LEU A 323 8.18 -3.40 24.73
N GLN A 324 8.84 -4.48 25.17
CA GLN A 324 10.18 -4.47 25.74
C GLN A 324 11.23 -4.01 24.73
N SER A 325 11.30 -4.67 23.57
CA SER A 325 12.25 -4.31 22.52
C SER A 325 12.03 -2.89 22.01
N GLY A 326 10.77 -2.45 21.85
CA GLY A 326 10.46 -1.10 21.40
C GLY A 326 10.86 -0.03 22.42
N TYR A 327 10.58 -0.26 23.71
CA TYR A 327 10.97 0.70 24.75
C TYR A 327 12.49 0.81 24.90
N GLU A 328 13.22 -0.31 24.91
CA GLU A 328 14.69 -0.29 24.99
C GLU A 328 15.31 0.38 23.76
N LEU A 329 14.78 0.12 22.56
CA LEU A 329 15.27 0.74 21.33
C LEU A 329 15.10 2.27 21.35
N LEU A 330 14.03 2.80 21.95
CA LEU A 330 13.87 4.25 22.17
C LEU A 330 14.84 4.82 23.21
N LYS A 331 15.30 3.98 24.15
CA LYS A 331 16.13 4.42 25.28
C LYS A 331 17.62 4.39 24.97
N THR A 332 18.10 3.36 24.27
CA THR A 332 19.53 3.06 24.11
C THR A 332 19.95 2.87 22.65
N GLU A 333 19.07 3.14 21.68
CA GLU A 333 19.29 2.95 20.23
C GLU A 333 19.66 1.51 19.85
N SER A 334 19.56 0.57 20.78
CA SER A 334 19.86 -0.84 20.61
C SER A 334 18.96 -1.69 21.52
N GLY A 335 18.39 -2.76 21.00
CA GLY A 335 17.45 -3.59 21.76
C GLY A 335 17.72 -5.08 21.61
N PRO A 336 17.35 -5.90 22.60
CA PRO A 336 17.42 -7.35 22.46
C PRO A 336 16.42 -7.84 21.41
N CYS A 337 16.86 -8.76 20.56
CA CYS A 337 15.99 -9.49 19.62
C CYS A 337 15.61 -10.85 20.23
N TYR A 338 14.32 -11.04 20.51
CA TYR A 338 13.80 -12.26 21.12
C TYR A 338 13.37 -13.34 20.12
N GLY A 339 13.53 -13.08 18.82
CA GLY A 339 13.06 -13.95 17.76
C GLY A 339 11.58 -13.76 17.45
N THR A 340 10.97 -14.76 16.83
CA THR A 340 9.55 -14.81 16.51
C THR A 340 8.96 -16.17 16.88
N LEU A 341 7.66 -16.18 17.18
CA LEU A 341 6.89 -17.37 17.50
C LEU A 341 5.80 -17.53 16.44
N PRO A 342 5.45 -18.76 16.00
CA PRO A 342 4.41 -18.92 15.01
C PRO A 342 3.04 -18.54 15.59
N ILE A 343 2.24 -17.80 14.83
CA ILE A 343 0.87 -17.44 15.19
C ILE A 343 -0.07 -17.76 14.03
N THR A 344 -1.35 -17.93 14.31
CA THR A 344 -2.39 -17.99 13.27
C THR A 344 -2.64 -16.62 12.70
N THR A 345 -2.65 -16.53 11.37
CA THR A 345 -2.73 -15.27 10.63
C THR A 345 -4.01 -15.12 9.80
N ARG A 346 -4.88 -16.14 9.77
CA ARG A 346 -6.14 -16.10 9.03
C ARG A 346 -7.18 -15.23 9.74
N LYS A 347 -7.69 -14.23 9.04
CA LYS A 347 -8.80 -13.38 9.48
C LYS A 347 -10.05 -14.20 9.82
N GLY A 348 -10.70 -13.86 10.93
CA GLY A 348 -11.92 -14.52 11.40
C GLY A 348 -11.68 -15.73 12.29
N LEU A 349 -10.47 -16.29 12.30
CA LEU A 349 -10.15 -17.47 13.13
C LEU A 349 -10.06 -17.09 14.61
N TRP A 350 -9.40 -15.96 14.92
CA TRP A 350 -9.33 -15.37 16.27
C TRP A 350 -10.67 -14.84 16.77
N GLU A 351 -11.56 -14.44 15.87
CA GLU A 351 -12.89 -13.93 16.21
C GLU A 351 -13.98 -15.01 16.23
N ALA A 352 -13.62 -16.27 15.97
CA ALA A 352 -14.56 -17.38 15.90
C ALA A 352 -15.34 -17.50 17.21
N ARG A 353 -16.67 -17.44 17.16
CA ARG A 353 -17.55 -17.45 18.36
C ARG A 353 -17.99 -18.83 18.83
N SER A 354 -17.55 -19.88 18.14
CA SER A 354 -17.89 -21.26 18.51
C SER A 354 -16.84 -22.24 18.00
N ALA A 355 -16.73 -23.36 18.70
CA ALA A 355 -15.91 -24.49 18.27
C ALA A 355 -16.29 -24.95 16.84
N PHE A 356 -17.58 -24.94 16.50
CA PHE A 356 -18.05 -25.30 15.17
C PHE A 356 -17.47 -24.38 14.07
N THR A 357 -17.58 -23.07 14.25
CA THR A 357 -17.04 -22.10 13.29
C THR A 357 -15.54 -22.23 13.16
N TRP A 358 -14.84 -22.37 14.30
CA TRP A 358 -13.39 -22.54 14.34
C TRP A 358 -12.94 -23.82 13.62
N THR A 359 -13.53 -24.98 13.94
CA THR A 359 -13.22 -26.26 13.30
C THR A 359 -13.49 -26.20 11.79
N LYS A 360 -14.61 -25.60 11.39
CA LYS A 360 -14.94 -25.41 9.98
C LYS A 360 -13.88 -24.59 9.25
N MET A 361 -13.43 -23.47 9.83
CA MET A 361 -12.39 -22.63 9.24
C MET A 361 -11.04 -23.36 9.15
N CYS A 362 -10.68 -24.12 10.19
CA CYS A 362 -9.47 -24.96 10.19
C CYS A 362 -9.49 -26.03 9.09
N ALA A 363 -10.66 -26.57 8.75
CA ALA A 363 -10.83 -27.61 7.74
C ALA A 363 -10.93 -27.04 6.31
N GLU A 364 -11.58 -25.90 6.12
CA GLU A 364 -11.91 -25.36 4.80
C GLU A 364 -10.92 -24.32 4.28
N SER A 365 -10.06 -23.78 5.13
CA SER A 365 -9.18 -22.65 4.80
C SER A 365 -7.78 -22.82 5.37
N ASN A 366 -6.79 -22.28 4.67
CA ASN A 366 -5.43 -22.21 5.20
C ASN A 366 -5.43 -21.30 6.44
N ILE A 367 -5.08 -21.83 7.60
CA ILE A 367 -5.10 -21.09 8.88
C ILE A 367 -3.96 -20.08 9.04
N GLY A 368 -2.93 -20.19 8.18
CA GLY A 368 -1.78 -19.31 8.19
C GLY A 368 -0.97 -19.39 9.48
N PHE A 369 -0.64 -20.59 9.97
CA PHE A 369 0.17 -20.75 11.18
C PHE A 369 1.66 -20.59 10.88
N MET A 370 2.25 -19.45 11.21
CA MET A 370 3.63 -19.14 10.81
C MET A 370 4.30 -18.03 11.60
N CYS A 371 5.63 -17.98 11.47
CA CYS A 371 6.49 -16.99 12.12
C CYS A 371 6.48 -15.65 11.38
N ARG A 372 6.83 -14.58 12.09
CA ARG A 372 6.96 -13.21 11.54
C ARG A 372 7.90 -13.15 10.32
N ASN A 373 8.93 -13.99 10.29
CA ASN A 373 9.92 -14.03 9.20
C ASN A 373 9.40 -14.70 7.93
N ASP A 374 8.29 -15.44 7.99
CA ASP A 374 7.69 -16.13 6.85
C ASP A 374 6.67 -15.23 6.10
N HIS A 375 6.68 -13.91 6.34
CA HIS A 375 5.70 -12.97 5.77
C HIS A 375 5.62 -12.98 4.24
N GLU A 376 6.74 -13.24 3.55
CA GLU A 376 6.77 -13.41 2.09
C GLU A 376 5.88 -14.57 1.62
N LYS A 377 5.87 -15.68 2.36
CA LYS A 377 5.02 -16.85 2.05
C LYS A 377 3.55 -16.52 2.23
N VAL A 378 3.18 -15.77 3.28
CA VAL A 378 1.81 -15.30 3.50
C VAL A 378 1.32 -14.48 2.31
N MET A 379 2.15 -13.55 1.83
CA MET A 379 1.78 -12.66 0.72
C MET A 379 1.62 -13.41 -0.60
N MET A 380 2.30 -14.54 -0.78
CA MET A 380 2.14 -15.40 -1.96
C MET A 380 0.92 -16.31 -1.86
N ASP A 381 0.56 -16.76 -0.65
CA ASP A 381 -0.43 -17.83 -0.43
C ASP A 381 -1.77 -17.36 0.17
N MET A 382 -1.89 -16.10 0.59
CA MET A 382 -3.10 -15.50 1.17
C MET A 382 -3.39 -14.12 0.55
N GLU A 383 -4.66 -13.85 0.22
CA GLU A 383 -5.06 -12.51 -0.21
C GLU A 383 -4.94 -11.51 0.95
N PRO A 384 -4.53 -10.25 0.72
CA PRO A 384 -4.38 -9.26 1.79
C PRO A 384 -5.63 -9.05 2.65
N GLY A 385 -6.83 -9.26 2.08
CA GLY A 385 -8.10 -9.16 2.79
C GLY A 385 -8.36 -10.29 3.80
N ASP A 386 -7.62 -11.40 3.70
CA ASP A 386 -7.82 -12.59 4.52
C ASP A 386 -6.79 -12.74 5.66
N ILE A 387 -5.91 -11.75 5.83
CA ILE A 387 -4.93 -11.71 6.92
C ILE A 387 -5.55 -10.99 8.12
N ASP A 388 -5.37 -11.52 9.32
CA ASP A 388 -5.89 -10.93 10.54
C ASP A 388 -5.13 -9.66 10.95
N ASP A 389 -5.84 -8.74 11.62
CA ASP A 389 -5.33 -7.40 11.91
C ASP A 389 -4.12 -7.43 12.86
N PHE A 390 -3.98 -8.47 13.69
CA PHE A 390 -2.81 -8.64 14.55
C PHE A 390 -1.55 -8.96 13.75
N ALA A 391 -1.64 -9.93 12.82
CA ALA A 391 -0.53 -10.28 11.94
C ALA A 391 -0.12 -9.10 11.05
N LEU A 392 -1.10 -8.38 10.48
CA LEU A 392 -0.83 -7.15 9.72
C LEU A 392 -0.08 -6.11 10.55
N SER A 393 -0.48 -5.87 11.80
CA SER A 393 0.20 -4.92 12.67
C SER A 393 1.62 -5.35 13.08
N LEU A 394 1.86 -6.65 13.29
CA LEU A 394 3.21 -7.20 13.52
C LEU A 394 4.12 -7.10 12.29
N TRP A 395 3.53 -7.11 11.09
CA TRP A 395 4.27 -6.94 9.83
C TRP A 395 4.39 -5.49 9.38
N LYS A 396 3.49 -4.57 9.76
CA LYS A 396 3.64 -3.12 9.50
C LYS A 396 4.94 -2.53 10.07
N THR A 397 5.51 -3.15 11.11
CA THR A 397 6.84 -2.78 11.64
C THR A 397 8.01 -3.30 10.80
N ILE A 398 7.77 -4.13 9.78
CA ILE A 398 8.74 -4.66 8.80
C ILE A 398 8.42 -4.17 7.39
N MET A 399 7.14 -3.97 7.08
CA MET A 399 6.65 -3.42 5.83
C MET A 399 6.94 -1.92 5.84
N TYR A 400 8.08 -1.58 5.25
CA TYR A 400 8.43 -0.25 4.78
C TYR A 400 7.20 0.51 4.25
N ASP A 401 7.23 1.83 4.34
CA ASP A 401 6.51 2.66 3.37
C ASP A 401 7.17 2.38 2.01
N MET A 402 6.74 1.33 1.32
CA MET A 402 7.31 0.96 0.04
C MET A 402 6.83 1.95 -1.01
N ALA A 403 7.76 2.42 -1.83
CA ALA A 403 7.39 3.17 -3.00
C ALA A 403 6.68 2.27 -4.02
N ARG A 404 5.78 2.90 -4.76
CA ARG A 404 5.08 2.32 -5.90
C ARG A 404 5.58 3.03 -7.16
N GLN A 405 5.83 2.29 -8.22
CA GLN A 405 6.30 2.88 -9.48
C GLN A 405 5.81 2.10 -10.70
N TRP A 406 5.83 2.77 -11.84
CA TRP A 406 5.82 2.09 -13.13
C TRP A 406 7.22 2.09 -13.73
N ILE A 407 7.59 0.97 -14.31
CA ILE A 407 8.79 0.83 -15.12
C ILE A 407 8.44 0.47 -16.55
N LEU A 408 9.29 0.91 -17.45
CA LEU A 408 9.30 0.60 -18.87
C LEU A 408 10.45 -0.38 -19.14
N ASN A 409 10.11 -1.60 -19.53
CA ASN A 409 11.08 -2.69 -19.76
C ASN A 409 11.68 -2.72 -21.17
N ASP A 410 10.97 -2.13 -22.14
CA ASP A 410 11.37 -2.00 -23.54
C ASP A 410 10.54 -0.86 -24.18
N GLN A 411 10.74 -0.61 -25.47
CA GLN A 411 10.03 0.45 -26.21
C GLN A 411 9.12 -0.15 -27.30
N GLN A 412 8.32 -1.17 -26.97
CA GLN A 412 7.38 -1.83 -27.90
C GLN A 412 5.92 -1.36 -27.74
N GLY A 413 5.67 -0.38 -26.89
CA GLY A 413 4.36 0.22 -26.64
C GLY A 413 3.94 0.10 -25.17
N PHE A 414 3.35 1.18 -24.64
CA PHE A 414 2.99 1.28 -23.22
C PHE A 414 2.06 0.15 -22.71
N GLU A 415 1.27 -0.48 -23.56
CA GLU A 415 0.36 -1.57 -23.19
C GLU A 415 1.11 -2.80 -22.67
N THR A 416 2.22 -3.15 -23.32
CA THR A 416 3.03 -4.34 -23.04
C THR A 416 4.25 -4.00 -22.19
N SER A 417 4.86 -2.83 -22.44
CA SER A 417 6.16 -2.48 -21.87
C SER A 417 6.06 -1.89 -20.46
N LEU A 418 4.94 -1.27 -20.09
CA LEU A 418 4.72 -0.75 -18.74
C LEU A 418 4.37 -1.86 -17.76
N LYS A 419 5.14 -1.95 -16.67
CA LYS A 419 4.91 -2.84 -15.54
C LYS A 419 4.82 -2.04 -14.24
N TYR A 420 3.81 -2.34 -13.43
CA TYR A 420 3.59 -1.71 -12.13
C TYR A 420 4.30 -2.52 -11.04
N GLU A 421 4.98 -1.82 -10.13
CA GLU A 421 5.69 -2.37 -8.99
C GLU A 421 5.21 -1.67 -7.71
N THR A 422 4.94 -2.45 -6.66
CA THR A 422 4.36 -1.94 -5.41
C THR A 422 5.30 -1.98 -4.22
N ASN A 423 6.46 -2.64 -4.36
CA ASN A 423 7.36 -2.98 -3.26
C ASN A 423 8.77 -2.45 -3.54
N VAL A 424 8.91 -1.14 -3.80
CA VAL A 424 10.20 -0.51 -4.10
C VAL A 424 10.75 0.16 -2.85
N PRO A 425 11.96 -0.18 -2.38
CA PRO A 425 12.57 0.49 -1.23
C PRO A 425 12.71 2.00 -1.47
N ILE A 426 12.33 2.81 -0.47
CA ILE A 426 12.63 4.24 -0.45
C ILE A 426 14.07 4.40 0.08
N PRO A 427 14.96 5.11 -0.63
CA PRO A 427 16.29 5.40 -0.13
C PRO A 427 16.25 6.22 1.16
N SER A 428 17.02 5.82 2.15
CA SER A 428 17.27 6.60 3.36
C SER A 428 18.15 7.82 3.05
N GLN A 429 18.16 8.81 3.96
CA GLN A 429 18.97 10.02 3.79
C GLN A 429 20.47 9.71 3.63
N ASP A 430 20.98 8.67 4.31
CA ASP A 430 22.39 8.26 4.23
C ASP A 430 22.76 7.60 2.89
N GLU A 431 21.76 7.16 2.12
CA GLU A 431 21.93 6.59 0.78
C GLU A 431 21.89 7.65 -0.32
N LEU A 432 21.59 8.91 0.02
CA LEU A 432 21.55 10.02 -0.94
C LEU A 432 22.96 10.49 -1.29
N GLY A 433 23.20 10.75 -2.58
CA GLY A 433 24.38 11.46 -3.03
C GLY A 433 24.42 12.90 -2.47
N PRO A 434 25.59 13.57 -2.48
CA PRO A 434 25.73 14.91 -1.88
C PRO A 434 24.77 15.96 -2.44
N ASN A 435 24.43 15.88 -3.73
CA ASN A 435 23.55 16.83 -4.42
C ASN A 435 22.17 16.22 -4.76
N ASP A 436 21.82 15.10 -4.12
CA ASP A 436 20.57 14.40 -4.35
C ASP A 436 19.46 14.95 -3.45
N VAL A 437 18.24 14.94 -3.97
CA VAL A 437 17.01 15.35 -3.29
C VAL A 437 16.01 14.21 -3.42
N LEU A 438 15.59 13.65 -2.30
CA LEU A 438 14.49 12.70 -2.24
C LEU A 438 13.17 13.46 -2.25
N VAL A 439 12.33 13.18 -3.23
CA VAL A 439 11.03 13.81 -3.42
C VAL A 439 9.93 12.75 -3.33
N LYS A 440 8.96 12.99 -2.45
CA LYS A 440 7.65 12.33 -2.46
C LYS A 440 6.79 13.00 -3.52
N LEU A 441 6.46 12.27 -4.58
CA LEU A 441 5.68 12.79 -5.71
C LEU A 441 4.17 12.68 -5.41
N ASN A 442 3.47 13.80 -5.57
CA ASN A 442 2.02 13.89 -5.36
C ASN A 442 1.25 13.83 -6.70
N ALA A 443 1.86 14.30 -7.78
CA ALA A 443 1.25 14.31 -9.11
C ALA A 443 2.28 14.23 -10.24
N ALA A 444 1.86 13.71 -11.38
CA ALA A 444 2.58 13.74 -12.65
C ALA A 444 1.62 14.10 -13.80
N SER A 445 2.16 14.40 -14.97
CA SER A 445 1.35 14.58 -16.17
C SER A 445 2.04 14.03 -17.42
N LEU A 446 1.25 13.63 -18.41
CA LEU A 446 1.80 13.07 -19.64
C LEU A 446 2.03 14.14 -20.70
N ASN A 447 3.04 13.90 -21.53
CA ASN A 447 3.40 14.63 -22.73
C ASN A 447 3.35 13.68 -23.94
N TYR A 448 3.21 14.24 -25.14
CA TYR A 448 3.26 13.43 -26.37
C TYR A 448 4.57 12.62 -26.50
N ARG A 449 5.69 13.17 -26.00
CA ARG A 449 6.98 12.45 -25.97
C ARG A 449 6.91 11.13 -25.22
N ASP A 450 6.07 11.00 -24.20
CA ASP A 450 5.98 9.77 -23.40
C ASP A 450 5.38 8.62 -24.22
N LEU A 451 4.48 8.92 -25.17
CA LEU A 451 3.97 7.94 -26.14
C LEU A 451 5.07 7.48 -27.10
N VAL A 452 5.87 8.44 -27.60
CA VAL A 452 6.95 8.16 -28.55
C VAL A 452 8.04 7.31 -27.88
N ILE A 453 8.45 7.67 -26.66
CA ILE A 453 9.44 6.93 -25.86
C ILE A 453 8.96 5.52 -25.58
N ALA A 454 7.69 5.34 -25.19
CA ALA A 454 7.16 4.02 -24.90
C ALA A 454 7.03 3.13 -26.14
N ALA A 455 6.91 3.70 -27.34
CA ALA A 455 6.64 2.98 -28.58
C ALA A 455 7.86 2.82 -29.51
N SER A 456 8.94 3.58 -29.32
CA SER A 456 10.11 3.55 -30.19
C SER A 456 11.35 4.20 -29.58
N ALA A 457 12.52 3.87 -30.11
CA ALA A 457 13.79 4.52 -29.78
C ALA A 457 14.06 5.80 -30.60
N GLN A 458 13.01 6.49 -31.11
CA GLN A 458 13.16 7.70 -31.93
C GLN A 458 13.96 8.80 -31.22
N PHE A 459 13.79 8.94 -29.91
CA PHE A 459 14.53 9.89 -29.07
C PHE A 459 15.79 9.29 -28.43
N GLY A 460 16.15 8.06 -28.78
CA GLY A 460 17.20 7.27 -28.15
C GLY A 460 16.66 6.03 -27.44
N PRO A 461 17.52 5.02 -27.20
CA PRO A 461 17.16 3.85 -26.43
C PRO A 461 17.06 4.17 -24.93
N ILE A 462 16.10 3.55 -24.25
CA ILE A 462 16.12 3.50 -22.77
C ILE A 462 17.15 2.48 -22.28
N THR A 463 17.58 2.61 -21.02
CA THR A 463 18.23 1.53 -20.26
C THR A 463 17.19 0.90 -19.33
N PRO A 464 16.63 -0.29 -19.66
CA PRO A 464 15.64 -0.94 -18.81
C PRO A 464 16.24 -1.49 -17.51
N PRO A 465 15.48 -1.50 -16.40
CA PRO A 465 14.15 -0.91 -16.24
C PRO A 465 14.20 0.62 -16.06
N MET A 466 13.38 1.35 -16.82
CA MET A 466 13.31 2.82 -16.80
C MET A 466 12.01 3.30 -16.17
N VAL A 467 12.04 4.21 -15.19
CA VAL A 467 10.83 4.91 -14.75
C VAL A 467 10.50 5.99 -15.78
N PRO A 468 9.33 5.99 -16.43
CA PRO A 468 9.00 6.95 -17.49
C PRO A 468 8.46 8.28 -16.92
N LEU A 469 8.09 9.19 -17.83
CA LEU A 469 7.61 10.57 -17.61
C LEU A 469 8.68 11.53 -17.09
N CYS A 470 8.54 12.82 -17.44
CA CYS A 470 9.40 13.89 -16.93
C CYS A 470 8.66 14.93 -16.09
N ASP A 471 7.33 15.02 -16.19
CA ASP A 471 6.57 16.03 -15.46
C ASP A 471 6.14 15.47 -14.11
N GLY A 472 6.50 16.15 -13.03
CA GLY A 472 6.15 15.77 -11.68
C GLY A 472 6.07 16.98 -10.75
N ALA A 473 5.23 16.87 -9.73
CA ALA A 473 5.15 17.80 -8.61
C ALA A 473 5.06 17.01 -7.29
N GLY A 474 5.74 17.49 -6.26
CA GLY A 474 5.82 16.79 -4.99
C GLY A 474 6.45 17.60 -3.88
N SER A 475 6.65 16.96 -2.73
CA SER A 475 7.33 17.53 -1.57
C SER A 475 8.70 16.90 -1.35
N VAL A 476 9.69 17.72 -0.99
CA VAL A 476 11.01 17.24 -0.56
C VAL A 476 10.87 16.48 0.76
N GLU A 477 11.46 15.30 0.83
CA GLU A 477 11.43 14.44 2.02
C GLU A 477 12.79 14.41 2.72
N ALA A 478 13.87 14.28 1.95
CA ALA A 478 15.25 14.32 2.44
C ALA A 478 16.19 14.94 1.41
N ILE A 479 17.34 15.43 1.88
CA ILE A 479 18.35 16.09 1.05
C ILE A 479 19.75 15.54 1.33
N GLY A 480 20.57 15.51 0.30
CA GLY A 480 22.01 15.29 0.38
C GLY A 480 22.73 16.42 1.08
N CYS A 481 23.93 16.15 1.59
CA CYS A 481 24.69 17.06 2.46
C CYS A 481 25.18 18.36 1.79
N SER A 482 25.20 18.42 0.45
CA SER A 482 25.64 19.58 -0.33
C SER A 482 24.49 20.39 -0.91
N VAL A 483 23.24 19.92 -0.82
CA VAL A 483 22.05 20.63 -1.29
C VAL A 483 21.81 21.88 -0.45
N LYS A 484 21.52 23.01 -1.09
CA LYS A 484 21.33 24.30 -0.40
C LYS A 484 20.02 24.97 -0.75
N ASP A 485 19.48 24.71 -1.93
CA ASP A 485 18.29 25.41 -2.42
C ASP A 485 16.97 24.81 -1.91
N TYR A 486 17.04 23.66 -1.23
CA TYR A 486 15.87 22.89 -0.76
C TYR A 486 16.00 22.41 0.69
N LYS A 487 14.87 22.25 1.36
CA LYS A 487 14.73 21.58 2.66
C LYS A 487 13.51 20.64 2.67
N PRO A 488 13.47 19.63 3.57
CA PRO A 488 12.27 18.81 3.78
C PRO A 488 11.00 19.66 3.97
N GLY A 489 9.92 19.26 3.29
CA GLY A 489 8.65 19.97 3.24
C GLY A 489 8.51 20.99 2.11
N ASP A 490 9.59 21.37 1.42
CA ASP A 490 9.50 22.28 0.28
C ASP A 490 8.70 21.64 -0.87
N ARG A 491 7.86 22.44 -1.52
CA ARG A 491 7.09 22.02 -2.71
C ARG A 491 7.93 22.22 -3.96
N VAL A 492 8.06 21.19 -4.79
CA VAL A 492 8.91 21.21 -5.99
C VAL A 492 8.18 20.69 -7.22
N VAL A 493 8.62 21.17 -8.38
CA VAL A 493 8.29 20.66 -9.71
C VAL A 493 9.57 20.24 -10.42
N THR A 494 9.49 19.21 -11.24
CA THR A 494 10.66 18.70 -11.96
C THR A 494 11.06 19.59 -13.14
N PHE A 495 12.36 19.72 -13.39
CA PHE A 495 12.93 20.24 -14.62
C PHE A 495 13.46 19.08 -15.48
N PRO A 496 12.90 18.84 -16.69
CA PRO A 496 13.20 17.64 -17.46
C PRO A 496 14.66 17.42 -17.92
N ALA A 497 15.50 18.46 -17.94
CA ALA A 497 16.86 18.42 -18.50
C ALA A 497 17.96 18.75 -17.46
N PRO A 498 18.09 17.97 -16.37
CA PRO A 498 18.97 18.33 -15.24
C PRO A 498 20.44 18.49 -15.61
N ASN A 499 20.96 17.67 -16.52
CA ASN A 499 22.37 17.72 -16.92
C ASN A 499 22.73 19.05 -17.59
N VAL A 500 21.78 19.70 -18.26
CA VAL A 500 22.00 21.02 -18.88
C VAL A 500 22.35 22.06 -17.80
N VAL A 501 21.67 22.01 -16.65
CA VAL A 501 21.92 22.92 -15.53
C VAL A 501 23.29 22.68 -14.92
N VAL A 502 23.65 21.40 -14.72
CA VAL A 502 24.91 21.01 -14.09
C VAL A 502 26.11 21.32 -15.00
N GLU A 503 26.00 21.04 -16.30
CA GLU A 503 27.11 21.15 -17.25
C GLU A 503 27.25 22.55 -17.84
N ARG A 504 26.13 23.25 -18.06
CA ARG A 504 26.08 24.51 -18.83
C ARG A 504 25.45 25.69 -18.08
N GLY A 505 24.88 25.46 -16.89
CA GLY A 505 24.27 26.50 -16.04
C GLY A 505 22.77 26.69 -16.25
N SER A 506 22.12 27.39 -15.33
CA SER A 506 20.65 27.56 -15.29
C SER A 506 20.04 28.37 -16.44
N ASP A 507 20.84 29.20 -17.11
CA ASP A 507 20.40 30.00 -18.27
C ASP A 507 20.60 29.27 -19.61
N ALA A 508 21.20 28.09 -19.61
CA ALA A 508 21.51 27.38 -20.84
C ALA A 508 20.25 26.85 -21.54
N ASP A 509 20.22 26.99 -22.86
CA ASP A 509 19.18 26.41 -23.70
C ASP A 509 19.27 24.88 -23.74
N VAL A 510 18.09 24.27 -23.83
CA VAL A 510 17.93 22.83 -24.05
C VAL A 510 17.91 22.56 -25.55
N ASN A 511 18.73 21.61 -26.00
CA ASN A 511 18.90 21.27 -27.40
C ASN A 511 18.58 19.79 -27.67
N MET A 512 18.42 19.41 -28.94
CA MET A 512 18.08 18.04 -29.33
C MET A 512 19.10 16.99 -28.84
N SER A 513 20.37 17.38 -28.66
CA SER A 513 21.43 16.51 -28.12
C SER A 513 21.22 16.14 -26.65
N ASP A 514 20.43 16.92 -25.91
CA ASP A 514 20.16 16.68 -24.49
C ASP A 514 18.98 15.74 -24.28
N VAL A 515 18.12 15.57 -25.29
CA VAL A 515 16.91 14.73 -25.21
C VAL A 515 17.19 13.32 -24.67
N PRO A 516 18.24 12.60 -25.13
CA PRO A 516 18.53 11.26 -24.63
C PRO A 516 18.87 11.18 -23.14
N THR A 517 19.29 12.27 -22.50
CA THR A 517 19.67 12.30 -21.06
C THR A 517 18.58 12.82 -20.14
N MET A 518 17.48 13.34 -20.71
CA MET A 518 16.34 13.89 -19.97
C MET A 518 15.63 12.84 -19.09
N LEU A 519 14.89 13.36 -18.10
CA LEU A 519 14.04 12.56 -17.23
C LEU A 519 13.02 11.74 -18.05
N GLY A 520 12.80 10.50 -17.60
CA GLY A 520 11.89 9.55 -18.24
C GLY A 520 12.44 8.88 -19.51
N LEU A 521 13.70 9.12 -19.85
CA LEU A 521 14.41 8.50 -20.99
C LEU A 521 15.82 8.06 -20.62
N GLY A 522 16.71 9.01 -20.30
CA GLY A 522 18.09 8.72 -19.88
C GLY A 522 18.25 8.62 -18.37
N THR A 523 17.44 9.38 -17.64
CA THR A 523 17.39 9.40 -16.18
C THR A 523 15.99 9.03 -15.69
N LYS A 524 15.89 8.41 -14.50
CA LYS A 524 14.61 7.90 -13.97
C LYS A 524 13.60 9.04 -13.80
N GLY A 525 12.40 8.81 -14.33
CA GLY A 525 11.30 9.76 -14.41
C GLY A 525 10.42 9.90 -13.17
N THR A 526 9.18 10.33 -13.41
CA THR A 526 8.23 10.78 -12.38
C THR A 526 7.03 9.87 -12.17
N LEU A 527 6.88 8.77 -12.92
CA LEU A 527 5.76 7.84 -12.73
C LEU A 527 5.99 6.87 -11.53
N ARG A 528 6.17 7.44 -10.34
CA ARG A 528 6.50 6.76 -9.07
C ARG A 528 6.13 7.61 -7.86
N THR A 529 5.95 7.02 -6.68
CA THR A 529 5.62 7.74 -5.43
C THR A 529 6.81 8.44 -4.80
N HIS A 530 8.02 7.90 -4.93
CA HIS A 530 9.24 8.50 -4.39
C HIS A 530 10.34 8.48 -5.44
N GLY A 531 11.09 9.57 -5.55
CA GLY A 531 12.17 9.68 -6.50
C GLY A 531 13.34 10.50 -5.98
N VAL A 532 14.54 9.98 -6.23
CA VAL A 532 15.78 10.75 -6.07
C VAL A 532 16.04 11.52 -7.35
N PHE A 533 16.30 12.81 -7.19
CA PHE A 533 16.57 13.78 -8.25
C PHE A 533 17.82 14.59 -7.90
N SER A 534 18.61 15.01 -8.87
CA SER A 534 19.66 15.99 -8.61
C SER A 534 19.06 17.37 -8.34
N GLU A 535 19.76 18.23 -7.60
CA GLU A 535 19.30 19.60 -7.31
C GLU A 535 18.90 20.39 -8.58
N GLY A 536 19.65 20.24 -9.68
CA GLY A 536 19.35 20.86 -10.98
C GLY A 536 18.14 20.28 -11.72
N ALA A 537 17.57 19.18 -11.24
CA ALA A 537 16.35 18.56 -11.78
C ALA A 537 15.07 19.14 -11.15
N LEU A 538 15.17 20.13 -10.27
CA LEU A 538 14.05 20.66 -9.51
C LEU A 538 13.97 22.19 -9.63
N VAL A 539 12.75 22.70 -9.49
CA VAL A 539 12.42 24.11 -9.25
C VAL A 539 11.35 24.15 -8.15
N HIS A 540 11.33 25.17 -7.30
CA HIS A 540 10.22 25.38 -6.36
C HIS A 540 8.88 25.43 -7.10
N ALA A 541 7.87 24.75 -6.57
CA ALA A 541 6.52 24.78 -7.14
C ALA A 541 5.82 26.12 -6.78
N PRO A 542 4.90 26.62 -7.64
CA PRO A 542 4.11 27.79 -7.27
C PRO A 542 3.22 27.49 -6.05
N GLU A 543 3.20 28.40 -5.09
CA GLU A 543 2.39 28.22 -3.88
C GLU A 543 0.88 28.31 -4.18
N SER A 544 0.53 29.09 -5.21
CA SER A 544 -0.85 29.41 -5.54
C SER A 544 -1.62 28.27 -6.23
N VAL A 545 -1.00 27.14 -6.56
CA VAL A 545 -1.63 26.05 -7.34
C VAL A 545 -1.58 24.71 -6.61
N ASP A 546 -2.52 23.81 -6.94
CA ASP A 546 -2.51 22.44 -6.42
C ASP A 546 -1.45 21.56 -7.11
N TRP A 547 -1.24 20.33 -6.62
CA TRP A 547 -0.25 19.40 -7.17
C TRP A 547 -0.54 19.00 -8.62
N LEU A 548 -1.80 18.79 -8.98
CA LEU A 548 -2.18 18.40 -10.34
C LEU A 548 -1.88 19.55 -11.33
N GLN A 549 -2.17 20.79 -10.93
CA GLN A 549 -1.84 22.00 -11.67
C GLN A 549 -0.31 22.16 -11.82
N ALA A 550 0.43 22.06 -10.71
CA ALA A 550 1.89 22.16 -10.69
C ALA A 550 2.55 21.11 -11.61
N ALA A 551 2.03 19.88 -11.62
CA ALA A 551 2.54 18.80 -12.45
C ALA A 551 2.34 19.04 -13.96
N THR A 552 1.59 20.05 -14.40
CA THR A 552 1.46 20.38 -15.84
C THR A 552 2.57 21.29 -16.37
N LEU A 553 3.31 21.94 -15.47
CA LEU A 553 4.26 23.00 -15.80
C LEU A 553 5.56 22.53 -16.49
N PRO A 554 6.20 21.41 -16.08
CA PRO A 554 7.59 21.07 -16.43
C PRO A 554 7.97 21.07 -17.91
N VAL A 555 7.03 20.71 -18.79
CA VAL A 555 7.25 20.76 -20.25
C VAL A 555 6.38 21.82 -20.90
N THR A 556 5.07 21.81 -20.62
CA THR A 556 4.16 22.58 -21.47
C THR A 556 4.13 24.07 -21.19
N TRP A 557 4.16 24.47 -19.91
CA TRP A 557 4.10 25.88 -19.55
C TRP A 557 5.44 26.58 -19.77
N ILE A 558 6.56 25.92 -19.46
CA ILE A 558 7.88 26.46 -19.76
C ILE A 558 8.10 26.66 -21.26
N THR A 559 7.57 25.76 -22.11
CA THR A 559 7.60 25.93 -23.57
C THR A 559 6.81 27.17 -24.01
N ALA A 560 5.62 27.38 -23.45
CA ALA A 560 4.83 28.59 -23.74
C ALA A 560 5.52 29.86 -23.23
N TRP A 561 6.18 29.81 -22.07
CA TRP A 561 6.94 30.93 -21.53
C TRP A 561 8.14 31.32 -22.41
N ASN A 562 8.91 30.34 -22.89
CA ASN A 562 10.02 30.60 -23.82
C ASN A 562 9.54 31.12 -25.19
N ALA A 563 8.35 30.74 -25.65
CA ALA A 563 7.75 31.38 -26.82
C ALA A 563 7.48 32.87 -26.55
N LEU A 564 6.86 33.18 -25.41
CA LEU A 564 6.48 34.55 -25.04
C LEU A 564 7.68 35.45 -24.73
N SER A 565 8.80 34.91 -24.26
CA SER A 565 9.99 35.72 -23.96
C SER A 565 10.61 36.41 -25.19
N GLU A 566 10.25 35.99 -26.40
CA GLU A 566 10.63 36.66 -27.65
C GLU A 566 9.89 37.99 -27.88
N LEU A 567 8.78 38.23 -27.15
CA LEU A 567 8.04 39.48 -27.28
C LEU A 567 8.81 40.64 -26.63
N GLY A 568 8.99 41.73 -27.39
CA GLY A 568 9.47 42.99 -26.86
C GLY A 568 8.52 43.57 -25.82
N LYS A 569 9.02 44.38 -24.88
CA LYS A 569 8.18 45.04 -23.85
C LYS A 569 7.09 45.93 -24.45
N ASP A 570 7.35 46.53 -25.61
CA ASP A 570 6.43 47.33 -26.41
C ASP A 570 5.37 46.48 -27.15
N GLN A 571 5.59 45.16 -27.24
CA GLN A 571 4.64 44.19 -27.81
C GLN A 571 3.75 43.54 -26.75
N VAL A 572 3.80 43.98 -25.49
CA VAL A 572 2.87 43.52 -24.46
C VAL A 572 1.63 44.41 -24.47
N GLY A 573 0.47 43.84 -24.79
CA GLY A 573 -0.81 44.53 -24.74
C GLY A 573 -1.82 44.05 -25.80
N PRO A 574 -3.03 44.65 -25.83
CA PRO A 574 -4.13 44.19 -26.68
C PRO A 574 -3.89 44.40 -28.18
N HIS A 575 -2.91 45.23 -28.55
CA HIS A 575 -2.47 45.44 -29.93
C HIS A 575 -1.69 44.25 -30.50
N THR A 576 -1.20 43.36 -29.65
CA THR A 576 -0.45 42.18 -30.07
C THR A 576 -1.36 40.97 -30.18
N TRP A 577 -1.38 40.37 -31.37
CA TRP A 577 -2.26 39.29 -31.77
C TRP A 577 -1.50 37.98 -31.86
N ILE A 578 -1.96 36.98 -31.09
CA ILE A 578 -1.37 35.64 -31.08
C ILE A 578 -2.36 34.61 -31.59
N LEU A 579 -1.87 33.70 -32.43
CA LEU A 579 -2.62 32.51 -32.84
C LEU A 579 -2.09 31.27 -32.12
N VAL A 580 -2.98 30.55 -31.42
CA VAL A 580 -2.65 29.26 -30.80
C VAL A 580 -3.42 28.14 -31.48
N GLN A 581 -2.73 27.04 -31.78
CA GLN A 581 -3.33 25.92 -32.52
C GLN A 581 -3.78 24.79 -31.60
N GLY A 582 -5.04 24.37 -31.69
CA GLY A 582 -5.57 23.20 -30.98
C GLY A 582 -5.80 23.39 -29.49
N THR A 583 -6.03 22.28 -28.79
CA THR A 583 -6.39 22.23 -27.35
C THR A 583 -5.42 21.38 -26.53
N GLY A 584 -4.17 21.23 -26.98
CA GLY A 584 -3.14 20.53 -26.24
C GLY A 584 -2.55 21.40 -25.12
N GLY A 585 -1.70 20.80 -24.28
CA GLY A 585 -1.12 21.48 -23.11
C GLY A 585 -0.41 22.79 -23.43
N VAL A 586 0.47 22.82 -24.44
CA VAL A 586 1.20 24.05 -24.82
C VAL A 586 0.25 25.13 -25.31
N SER A 587 -0.73 24.79 -26.15
CA SER A 587 -1.70 25.75 -26.70
C SER A 587 -2.56 26.38 -25.61
N VAL A 588 -3.01 25.58 -24.64
CA VAL A 588 -3.81 26.07 -23.51
C VAL A 588 -2.96 26.89 -22.54
N ALA A 589 -1.73 26.47 -22.24
CA ALA A 589 -0.80 27.24 -21.43
C ALA A 589 -0.49 28.61 -22.07
N MET A 590 -0.21 28.62 -23.38
CA MET A 590 0.02 29.84 -24.15
C MET A 590 -1.20 30.77 -24.12
N LEU A 591 -2.40 30.22 -24.32
CA LEU A 591 -3.65 30.99 -24.24
C LEU A 591 -3.78 31.70 -22.88
N GLN A 592 -3.60 30.97 -21.78
CA GLN A 592 -3.73 31.53 -20.44
C GLN A 592 -2.67 32.60 -20.15
N LEU A 593 -1.41 32.34 -20.52
CA LEU A 593 -0.29 33.28 -20.32
C LEU A 593 -0.44 34.54 -21.17
N ALA A 594 -0.77 34.40 -22.46
CA ALA A 594 -0.95 35.54 -23.36
C ALA A 594 -2.16 36.38 -22.94
N SER A 595 -3.27 35.74 -22.57
CA SER A 595 -4.45 36.45 -22.05
C SER A 595 -4.14 37.21 -20.76
N SER A 596 -3.34 36.65 -19.86
CA SER A 596 -2.96 37.33 -18.60
C SER A 596 -2.02 38.51 -18.78
N LEU A 597 -1.31 38.57 -19.92
CA LEU A 597 -0.52 39.69 -20.39
C LEU A 597 -1.36 40.74 -21.17
N GLY A 598 -2.66 40.48 -21.35
CA GLY A 598 -3.58 41.38 -22.05
C GLY A 598 -3.51 41.31 -23.57
N LEU A 599 -2.92 40.27 -24.15
CA LEU A 599 -2.82 40.09 -25.60
C LEU A 599 -4.13 39.58 -26.19
N THR A 600 -4.34 39.85 -27.48
CA THR A 600 -5.50 39.33 -28.20
C THR A 600 -5.20 37.94 -28.75
N VAL A 601 -5.83 36.92 -28.18
CA VAL A 601 -5.56 35.52 -28.56
C VAL A 601 -6.68 34.98 -29.46
N VAL A 602 -6.29 34.45 -30.61
CA VAL A 602 -7.15 33.65 -31.48
C VAL A 602 -6.72 32.19 -31.32
N ALA A 603 -7.68 31.29 -31.09
CA ALA A 603 -7.41 29.86 -30.97
C ALA A 603 -8.01 29.08 -32.13
N THR A 604 -7.37 27.99 -32.56
CA THR A 604 -7.98 27.05 -33.51
C THR A 604 -8.41 25.76 -32.81
N THR A 605 -9.50 25.13 -33.26
CA THR A 605 -9.98 23.86 -32.69
C THR A 605 -10.77 23.03 -33.71
N SER A 606 -11.13 21.80 -33.33
CA SER A 606 -11.85 20.83 -34.17
C SER A 606 -13.32 20.63 -33.76
N SER A 607 -13.80 21.26 -32.70
CA SER A 607 -15.18 21.12 -32.24
C SER A 607 -15.70 22.36 -31.52
N GLN A 608 -17.02 22.58 -31.61
CA GLN A 608 -17.68 23.68 -30.92
C GLN A 608 -17.57 23.58 -29.40
N GLU A 609 -17.64 22.38 -28.84
CA GLU A 609 -17.48 22.17 -27.38
C GLU A 609 -16.13 22.68 -26.88
N LYS A 610 -15.05 22.39 -27.63
CA LYS A 610 -13.72 22.88 -27.32
C LYS A 610 -13.59 24.38 -27.54
N ALA A 611 -14.31 24.94 -28.53
CA ALA A 611 -14.33 26.37 -28.79
C ALA A 611 -14.87 27.18 -27.60
N GLU A 612 -15.98 26.73 -26.99
CA GLU A 612 -16.53 27.40 -25.82
C GLU A 612 -15.59 27.33 -24.60
N LYS A 613 -14.90 26.19 -24.41
CA LYS A 613 -13.85 26.08 -23.38
C LYS A 613 -12.71 27.07 -23.62
N LEU A 614 -12.23 27.20 -24.86
CA LEU A 614 -11.16 28.15 -25.20
C LEU A 614 -11.56 29.60 -24.96
N LYS A 615 -12.80 30.00 -25.32
CA LYS A 615 -13.31 31.34 -25.01
C LYS A 615 -13.35 31.60 -23.50
N GLY A 616 -13.80 30.62 -22.72
CA GLY A 616 -13.80 30.70 -21.26
C GLY A 616 -12.41 30.85 -20.63
N LEU A 617 -11.35 30.50 -21.36
CA LEU A 617 -9.95 30.63 -20.94
C LEU A 617 -9.25 31.89 -21.47
N GLY A 618 -9.99 32.77 -22.15
CA GLY A 618 -9.48 34.07 -22.62
C GLY A 618 -9.24 34.17 -24.12
N ALA A 619 -9.71 33.21 -24.93
CA ALA A 619 -9.62 33.35 -26.38
C ALA A 619 -10.63 34.38 -26.88
N THR A 620 -10.15 35.45 -27.53
CA THR A 620 -10.99 36.51 -28.09
C THR A 620 -11.80 36.00 -29.28
N HIS A 621 -11.16 35.18 -30.13
CA HIS A 621 -11.82 34.51 -31.24
C HIS A 621 -11.40 33.04 -31.31
N VAL A 622 -12.26 32.22 -31.92
CA VAL A 622 -11.96 30.81 -32.16
C VAL A 622 -12.31 30.44 -33.60
N VAL A 623 -11.38 29.77 -34.28
CA VAL A 623 -11.55 29.24 -35.64
C VAL A 623 -11.70 27.72 -35.58
N ASN A 624 -12.81 27.20 -36.12
CA ASN A 624 -12.97 25.76 -36.27
C ASN A 624 -12.31 25.30 -37.58
N TYR A 625 -11.10 24.77 -37.50
CA TYR A 625 -10.34 24.40 -38.70
C TYR A 625 -10.98 23.26 -39.51
N ARG A 626 -12.00 22.55 -38.99
CA ARG A 626 -12.72 21.54 -39.77
C ARG A 626 -13.75 22.13 -40.73
N GLU A 627 -14.23 23.34 -40.47
CA GLU A 627 -15.19 24.03 -41.33
C GLU A 627 -14.52 24.58 -42.60
N ASN A 628 -13.22 24.89 -42.52
CA ASN A 628 -12.40 25.38 -43.63
C ASN A 628 -10.99 24.78 -43.59
N SER A 629 -10.89 23.47 -43.78
CA SER A 629 -9.65 22.70 -43.58
C SER A 629 -8.48 23.14 -44.47
N THR A 630 -8.75 23.70 -45.65
CA THR A 630 -7.72 24.15 -46.60
C THR A 630 -7.42 25.64 -46.54
N GLY A 631 -8.16 26.43 -45.74
CA GLY A 631 -8.07 27.89 -45.74
C GLY A 631 -8.21 28.55 -44.38
N TRP A 632 -8.12 27.80 -43.27
CA TRP A 632 -8.28 28.33 -41.92
C TRP A 632 -7.25 29.40 -41.56
N GLY A 633 -6.04 29.39 -42.17
CA GLY A 633 -5.01 30.40 -41.93
C GLY A 633 -5.43 31.78 -42.42
N LYS A 634 -6.00 31.85 -43.64
CA LYS A 634 -6.57 33.09 -44.19
C LYS A 634 -7.78 33.57 -43.41
N GLU A 635 -8.62 32.64 -42.96
CA GLU A 635 -9.77 32.94 -42.12
C GLU A 635 -9.32 33.54 -40.78
N ALA A 636 -8.38 32.91 -40.09
CA ALA A 636 -7.81 33.44 -38.85
C ALA A 636 -7.19 34.83 -39.07
N ARG A 637 -6.44 35.02 -40.16
CA ARG A 637 -5.88 36.33 -40.52
C ARG A 637 -6.94 37.41 -40.68
N SER A 638 -8.08 37.07 -41.28
CA SER A 638 -9.17 38.04 -41.52
C SER A 638 -9.79 38.59 -40.24
N LEU A 639 -9.63 37.91 -39.11
CA LEU A 639 -10.08 38.37 -37.78
C LEU A 639 -9.19 39.49 -37.23
N THR A 640 -7.95 39.60 -37.68
CA THR A 640 -7.01 40.64 -37.24
C THR A 640 -7.35 41.99 -37.87
N PRO A 641 -6.98 43.13 -37.23
CA PRO A 641 -7.26 44.45 -37.76
C PRO A 641 -6.72 44.61 -39.18
N ASN A 642 -7.59 44.99 -40.12
CA ASN A 642 -7.28 45.14 -41.54
C ASN A 642 -6.68 43.87 -42.21
N GLY A 643 -6.87 42.69 -41.63
CA GLY A 643 -6.27 41.45 -42.12
C GLY A 643 -4.74 41.43 -42.05
N ALA A 644 -4.14 42.19 -41.12
CA ALA A 644 -2.69 42.33 -41.02
C ALA A 644 -1.96 41.00 -40.72
N GLY A 645 -2.59 40.09 -39.98
CA GLY A 645 -2.03 38.82 -39.51
C GLY A 645 -1.52 38.87 -38.08
N PHE A 646 -0.97 37.75 -37.61
CA PHE A 646 -0.55 37.57 -36.22
C PHE A 646 0.92 37.94 -35.98
N ASP A 647 1.19 38.57 -34.84
CA ASP A 647 2.53 38.83 -34.30
C ASP A 647 3.29 37.54 -34.00
N MET A 648 2.58 36.58 -33.42
CA MET A 648 3.12 35.29 -33.02
C MET A 648 2.11 34.18 -33.30
N ILE A 649 2.59 33.06 -33.82
CA ILE A 649 1.81 31.84 -34.02
C ILE A 649 2.50 30.71 -33.26
N VAL A 650 1.76 30.00 -32.42
CA VAL A 650 2.24 28.77 -31.77
C VAL A 650 1.76 27.57 -32.59
N ASP A 651 2.68 26.99 -33.34
CA ASP A 651 2.43 25.88 -34.27
C ASP A 651 2.78 24.53 -33.62
N ILE A 652 1.76 23.66 -33.50
CA ILE A 652 1.88 22.32 -32.91
C ILE A 652 1.78 21.20 -33.95
N GLY A 653 1.29 21.50 -35.15
CA GLY A 653 1.06 20.52 -36.21
C GLY A 653 2.29 20.30 -37.10
N GLY A 654 3.27 21.19 -37.02
CA GLY A 654 4.52 21.07 -37.77
C GLY A 654 4.28 21.22 -39.27
N ASN A 655 4.88 20.34 -40.07
CA ASN A 655 4.88 20.46 -41.53
C ASN A 655 3.48 20.44 -42.16
N GLU A 656 2.49 19.79 -41.52
CA GLU A 656 1.12 19.76 -42.01
C GLU A 656 0.39 21.11 -41.88
N THR A 657 0.66 21.87 -40.81
CA THR A 657 -0.01 23.15 -40.50
C THR A 657 0.78 24.37 -40.92
N LEU A 658 2.10 24.22 -41.15
CA LEU A 658 3.01 25.33 -41.39
C LEU A 658 2.59 26.21 -42.58
N LYS A 659 2.03 25.64 -43.65
CA LYS A 659 1.51 26.42 -44.78
C LYS A 659 0.41 27.41 -44.34
N GLN A 660 -0.49 26.98 -43.47
CA GLN A 660 -1.59 27.81 -42.99
C GLN A 660 -1.09 28.86 -41.99
N SER A 661 -0.10 28.51 -41.16
CA SER A 661 0.61 29.46 -40.29
C SER A 661 1.30 30.57 -41.09
N LEU A 662 1.95 30.21 -42.21
CA LEU A 662 2.53 31.19 -43.14
C LEU A 662 1.46 32.11 -43.75
N GLU A 663 0.29 31.57 -44.13
CA GLU A 663 -0.81 32.42 -44.62
C GLU A 663 -1.38 33.35 -43.53
N ALA A 664 -1.29 32.96 -42.26
CA ALA A 664 -1.83 33.69 -41.12
C ALA A 664 -0.89 34.77 -40.55
N VAL A 665 0.42 34.60 -40.67
CA VAL A 665 1.42 35.47 -40.03
C VAL A 665 1.47 36.87 -40.67
N ARG A 666 1.70 37.90 -39.85
CA ARG A 666 1.98 39.25 -40.35
C ARG A 666 3.44 39.37 -40.82
N PRO A 667 3.77 40.32 -41.71
CA PRO A 667 5.16 40.65 -42.00
C PRO A 667 5.93 40.98 -40.72
N TYR A 668 7.11 40.41 -40.57
CA TYR A 668 8.00 40.43 -39.40
C TYR A 668 7.42 39.74 -38.14
N GLY A 669 6.32 39.01 -38.27
CA GLY A 669 5.82 38.12 -37.22
C GLY A 669 6.64 36.84 -37.09
N SER A 670 6.37 36.08 -36.03
CA SER A 670 7.08 34.83 -35.72
C SER A 670 6.14 33.62 -35.69
N ILE A 671 6.63 32.48 -36.18
CA ILE A 671 6.00 31.17 -36.06
C ILE A 671 6.89 30.33 -35.14
N GLN A 672 6.37 30.05 -33.96
CA GLN A 672 6.99 29.27 -32.90
C GLN A 672 6.60 27.79 -33.09
N VAL A 673 7.55 26.98 -33.59
CA VAL A 673 7.32 25.56 -33.85
C VAL A 673 7.67 24.77 -32.58
N VAL A 674 6.64 24.29 -31.89
CA VAL A 674 6.75 23.66 -30.56
C VAL A 674 6.48 22.15 -30.56
N GLY A 675 6.14 21.58 -31.72
CA GLY A 675 5.96 20.14 -31.87
C GLY A 675 5.53 19.72 -33.28
N ALA A 676 5.57 18.41 -33.53
CA ALA A 676 5.03 17.77 -34.72
C ALA A 676 4.08 16.65 -34.28
N VAL A 677 2.85 17.03 -33.88
CA VAL A 677 1.80 16.05 -33.53
C VAL A 677 1.30 15.27 -34.75
N ALA A 678 1.55 15.81 -35.95
CA ALA A 678 1.09 15.30 -37.23
C ALA A 678 2.16 14.43 -37.94
N GLN A 679 1.76 13.53 -38.84
CA GLN A 679 2.68 12.54 -39.43
C GLN A 679 3.48 13.15 -40.60
N ASP A 680 4.79 13.19 -40.43
CA ASP A 680 5.75 13.94 -41.25
C ASP A 680 5.89 13.41 -42.68
N THR A 681 5.07 13.94 -43.61
CA THR A 681 5.11 13.58 -45.04
C THR A 681 5.08 14.80 -45.99
N GLN A 682 4.97 16.02 -45.46
CA GLN A 682 4.85 17.24 -46.28
C GLN A 682 6.19 17.97 -46.44
N VAL A 683 6.37 18.62 -47.59
CA VAL A 683 7.57 19.42 -47.90
C VAL A 683 7.58 20.70 -47.07
N VAL A 684 8.72 20.96 -46.40
CA VAL A 684 8.94 22.20 -45.64
C VAL A 684 8.96 23.41 -46.60
N PRO A 685 8.04 24.38 -46.47
CA PRO A 685 7.95 25.53 -47.37
C PRO A 685 8.97 26.63 -46.99
N MET A 686 10.28 26.34 -47.08
CA MET A 686 11.35 27.27 -46.67
C MET A 686 11.26 28.65 -47.36
N MET A 687 10.89 28.68 -48.64
CA MET A 687 10.67 29.92 -49.38
C MET A 687 9.52 30.77 -48.78
N GLY A 688 8.59 30.14 -48.07
CA GLY A 688 7.51 30.80 -47.36
C GLY A 688 8.00 31.82 -46.34
N ALA A 689 9.09 31.55 -45.62
CA ALA A 689 9.66 32.51 -44.66
C ALA A 689 10.05 33.83 -45.32
N LEU A 690 10.62 33.77 -46.54
CA LEU A 690 10.93 34.96 -47.33
C LEU A 690 9.67 35.62 -47.89
N MET A 691 8.76 34.83 -48.49
CA MET A 691 7.55 35.34 -49.16
C MET A 691 6.60 36.04 -48.18
N PHE A 692 6.53 35.59 -46.94
CA PHE A 692 5.74 36.21 -45.87
C PHE A 692 6.57 37.12 -44.95
N THR A 693 7.89 37.23 -45.20
CA THR A 693 8.84 38.03 -44.42
C THR A 693 8.70 37.75 -42.93
N CYS A 694 8.80 36.50 -42.51
CA CYS A 694 8.58 36.08 -41.12
C CYS A 694 9.73 35.24 -40.58
N THR A 695 9.78 35.09 -39.25
CA THR A 695 10.71 34.19 -38.57
C THR A 695 10.01 32.86 -38.27
N ILE A 696 10.66 31.74 -38.56
CA ILE A 696 10.24 30.41 -38.09
C ILE A 696 11.27 29.95 -37.06
N ARG A 697 10.87 29.80 -35.80
CA ARG A 697 11.74 29.44 -34.68
C ARG A 697 11.36 28.07 -34.13
N GLY A 698 12.30 27.13 -34.17
CA GLY A 698 12.22 25.88 -33.43
C GLY A 698 13.03 25.98 -32.14
N PHE A 699 12.50 25.43 -31.06
CA PHE A 699 13.16 25.40 -29.74
C PHE A 699 12.60 24.26 -28.90
N LEU A 700 13.26 23.95 -27.78
CA LEU A 700 12.78 22.97 -26.81
C LEU A 700 12.58 23.64 -25.46
N MET A 701 11.39 23.47 -24.87
CA MET A 701 11.09 23.91 -23.50
C MET A 701 11.56 25.36 -23.24
N GLY A 702 12.20 25.61 -22.11
CA GLY A 702 12.95 26.82 -21.78
C GLY A 702 14.07 26.46 -20.79
N SER A 703 14.87 27.45 -20.41
CA SER A 703 15.95 27.28 -19.45
C SER A 703 15.43 27.10 -18.02
N HIS A 704 16.28 26.60 -17.12
CA HIS A 704 15.93 26.43 -15.70
C HIS A 704 15.54 27.76 -15.04
N ASN A 705 16.23 28.86 -15.39
CA ASN A 705 15.88 30.19 -14.90
C ASN A 705 14.56 30.72 -15.49
N GLN A 706 14.28 30.49 -16.78
CA GLN A 706 12.96 30.80 -17.36
C GLN A 706 11.84 30.05 -16.61
N TYR A 707 12.11 28.84 -16.12
CA TYR A 707 11.13 28.12 -15.33
C TYR A 707 10.87 28.77 -13.96
N LYS A 708 11.92 29.25 -13.27
CA LYS A 708 11.78 30.01 -12.02
C LYS A 708 10.99 31.30 -12.23
N GLU A 709 11.22 31.99 -13.34
CA GLU A 709 10.46 33.19 -13.72
C GLU A 709 8.98 32.87 -13.94
N LEU A 710 8.69 31.80 -14.67
CA LEU A 710 7.32 31.31 -14.89
C LEU A 710 6.62 30.99 -13.58
N VAL A 711 7.27 30.27 -12.66
CA VAL A 711 6.71 29.95 -11.34
C VAL A 711 6.33 31.23 -10.60
N ARG A 712 7.24 32.21 -10.55
CA ARG A 712 6.97 33.50 -9.91
C ARG A 712 5.80 34.22 -10.57
N TYR A 713 5.73 34.19 -11.91
CA TYR A 713 4.65 34.82 -12.65
C TYR A 713 3.29 34.16 -12.39
N ILE A 714 3.23 32.84 -12.28
CA ILE A 714 2.02 32.10 -11.93
C ILE A 714 1.49 32.57 -10.57
N ASP A 715 2.35 32.71 -9.57
CA ASP A 715 1.97 33.19 -8.24
C ASP A 715 1.55 34.67 -8.24
N GLU A 716 2.32 35.53 -8.92
CA GLU A 716 2.01 36.96 -9.06
C GLU A 716 0.64 37.20 -9.71
N LYS A 717 0.32 36.44 -10.76
CA LYS A 717 -0.94 36.55 -11.51
C LYS A 717 -2.04 35.64 -10.97
N LYS A 718 -1.74 34.79 -9.99
CA LYS A 718 -2.63 33.73 -9.46
C LYS A 718 -3.23 32.87 -10.58
N LEU A 719 -2.42 32.55 -11.59
CA LEU A 719 -2.86 31.73 -12.70
C LEU A 719 -3.19 30.33 -12.21
N LYS A 720 -4.27 29.77 -12.75
CA LYS A 720 -4.71 28.41 -12.45
C LYS A 720 -4.51 27.56 -13.70
N PRO A 721 -3.39 26.80 -13.78
CA PRO A 721 -3.18 25.89 -14.89
C PRO A 721 -4.35 24.95 -15.07
N VAL A 722 -4.86 24.87 -16.29
CA VAL A 722 -5.95 23.95 -16.64
C VAL A 722 -5.38 22.64 -17.13
N TYR A 723 -5.98 21.55 -16.66
CA TYR A 723 -5.71 20.19 -17.10
C TYR A 723 -7.03 19.49 -17.50
N ASP A 724 -6.94 18.27 -18.02
CA ASP A 724 -8.11 17.51 -18.43
C ASP A 724 -9.01 17.15 -17.24
N ASN A 725 -10.32 17.16 -17.41
CA ASN A 725 -11.26 16.82 -16.34
C ASN A 725 -11.09 15.38 -15.79
N ALA A 726 -10.53 14.47 -16.59
CA ALA A 726 -10.23 13.11 -16.15
C ALA A 726 -8.88 13.09 -15.41
N VAL A 727 -8.94 12.85 -14.11
CA VAL A 727 -7.77 12.59 -13.25
C VAL A 727 -7.63 11.08 -13.09
N PHE A 728 -6.44 10.56 -13.37
CA PHE A 728 -6.10 9.14 -13.21
C PHE A 728 -5.33 8.93 -11.91
N GLU A 729 -5.49 7.78 -11.27
CA GLU A 729 -4.61 7.40 -10.16
C GLU A 729 -3.33 6.73 -10.70
N LEU A 730 -2.29 6.61 -9.87
CA LEU A 730 -1.02 5.99 -10.28
C LEU A 730 -1.23 4.60 -10.91
N ALA A 731 -2.13 3.79 -10.36
CA ALA A 731 -2.44 2.45 -10.86
C ALA A 731 -3.10 2.46 -12.26
N ASP A 732 -3.68 3.59 -12.69
CA ASP A 732 -4.39 3.75 -13.96
C ASP A 732 -3.50 4.27 -15.09
N ALA A 733 -2.17 4.27 -14.93
CA ALA A 733 -1.25 4.88 -15.88
C ALA A 733 -1.48 4.44 -17.34
N LYS A 734 -1.76 3.15 -17.60
CA LYS A 734 -2.06 2.67 -18.97
C LYS A 734 -3.30 3.34 -19.58
N GLU A 735 -4.32 3.61 -18.79
CA GLU A 735 -5.51 4.34 -19.27
C GLU A 735 -5.19 5.81 -19.54
N ALA A 736 -4.37 6.44 -18.70
CA ALA A 736 -3.88 7.79 -18.95
C ALA A 736 -3.10 7.90 -20.27
N TYR A 737 -2.20 6.93 -20.55
CA TYR A 737 -1.51 6.79 -21.82
C TYR A 737 -2.48 6.59 -23.00
N ARG A 738 -3.49 5.72 -22.84
CA ARG A 738 -4.51 5.47 -23.87
C ARG A 738 -5.30 6.74 -24.21
N LYS A 739 -5.77 7.47 -23.20
CA LYS A 739 -6.48 8.74 -23.41
C LYS A 739 -5.63 9.77 -24.14
N LEU A 740 -4.33 9.85 -23.81
CA LEU A 740 -3.40 10.73 -24.52
C LEU A 740 -3.27 10.31 -25.99
N LYS A 741 -3.05 9.01 -26.26
CA LYS A 741 -2.92 8.45 -27.61
C LYS A 741 -4.15 8.69 -28.50
N GLU A 742 -5.34 8.61 -27.91
CA GLU A 742 -6.60 8.85 -28.61
C GLU A 742 -6.88 10.34 -28.88
N GLN A 743 -6.04 11.27 -28.37
CA GLN A 743 -6.20 12.72 -28.52
C GLN A 743 -7.57 13.26 -28.06
N LYS A 744 -8.24 12.54 -27.16
CA LYS A 744 -9.54 12.92 -26.56
C LYS A 744 -9.42 13.82 -25.33
N HIS A 745 -8.21 14.24 -25.00
CA HIS A 745 -7.94 15.11 -23.86
C HIS A 745 -8.09 16.60 -24.22
N PHE A 746 -8.29 17.41 -23.18
CA PHE A 746 -8.16 18.86 -23.21
C PHE A 746 -7.00 19.28 -22.30
N ALA A 747 -6.11 20.15 -22.78
CA ALA A 747 -4.88 20.54 -22.10
C ALA A 747 -3.95 19.34 -21.79
N LYS A 748 -3.81 18.94 -20.52
CA LYS A 748 -2.86 17.92 -20.04
C LYS A 748 -3.57 16.77 -19.35
N VAL A 749 -3.17 15.53 -19.65
CA VAL A 749 -3.60 14.36 -18.88
C VAL A 749 -2.75 14.27 -17.62
N VAL A 750 -3.40 14.25 -16.46
CA VAL A 750 -2.74 14.24 -15.15
C VAL A 750 -2.95 12.91 -14.43
N ILE A 751 -1.95 12.53 -13.63
CA ILE A 751 -1.96 11.37 -12.77
C ILE A 751 -1.75 11.86 -11.33
N ARG A 752 -2.70 11.55 -10.45
CA ARG A 752 -2.54 11.66 -9.00
C ARG A 752 -1.71 10.48 -8.52
N ILE A 753 -0.65 10.76 -7.78
CA ILE A 753 0.31 9.75 -7.35
C ILE A 753 0.06 9.34 -5.90
N ASP A 754 -0.14 10.34 -5.03
CA ASP A 754 -0.46 10.09 -3.64
C ASP A 754 -1.51 11.06 -3.12
N HIS A 755 -2.23 10.63 -2.09
CA HIS A 755 -3.20 11.45 -1.37
C HIS A 755 -2.48 12.09 -0.18
N ASP A 756 -2.46 13.42 -0.13
CA ASP A 756 -2.18 14.13 1.13
C ASP A 756 -3.39 14.06 2.06
#